data_AF-A0A3P8X8L4-F1
#
_entry.id   AF-A0A3P8X8L4-F1
#
_cell.length_a   1.000
_cell.length_b   1.000
_cell.length_c   1.000
_cell.angle_alpha   90.00
_cell.angle_beta   90.00
_cell.angle_gamma   90.00
#
_symmetry.space_group_name_H-M   'P 1'
#
loop_
_entity.id
_entity.type
_entity.pdbx_description
1 polymer ?
#
loop_
_entity_poly.entity_id
_entity_poly.type
_entity_poly.pdbx_seq_one_letter_code
_entity_poly.pdbx_strand_id
1 'polypeptide(L)'
;MPNYDDVNVLFIFDGLDDCELPLDFQSSKTCDVRESTSVDVLLTNLIKGNLLPYAQIWLTSRPAAANRIPPEYIDYVMEAQGFNDLQKEEYLKKRINNDSLAIRVIEHIKSYRSLYVMCNIPEFCWISATVMEKMGVEPESGEMPKTITQMYGQFLAFQKKNCAESCLDPLWTKESILSMGKLAFQQLDKDNQIFYEEDLKNCGINDSEINLYSGVCTSLFVDNCEQSQGKVFNFKHPSVQAFLAALYVFLSFRLGVNLMSKQKKDNRVNNFYKDAVDKALKSESGHLDLFLRFLLGLSLESNQLLLQGFLTETGSSTKNIEDTVKYIKEKIRKNTSPESCINLFLCLIELNDHSLVEDIQMFLNSGSLSEAKLSGAQWQALVFVLLTSSKELDEFDLRKYCKSNDGLLRNIPKVRVNKDAGLKFCQKSSSLEVGFLRLLPVVKVSRRAVLNQCNLSERSCRALVSVLSSNVSLLKELELNINDLEDSGVKCLSSGLTSIHSKLEILRLNRCNLTERCCEVLASVLSSNSSHLTNLDLSDNDLKDSGVKLLSVGLAKPECKLEILRLSGCLVTVDGFTSLNLVVASNHSHLRELDLSYNHPGDIGVKLFSKALKNKSKLQKIIMEPKGENWIKPGLKKYACDLTLDPNTAHKHFSFSRSNRKVSRKPMSVLGERVDDHPERFDKTPQVLCAEGLSGRSYWEAEWSGLGASIGVAYKSIGRKGDGDDCVFGLNDMSWCLECSNKCSYTAWHNNKSTVITIPSLSHRVGVYLDWPAGILSFYSVSSNTLTHLHTFFQKTFVEPLYPGFKIDKAKLGGISVNSSVLLSQVE
;
A
#
# COMPACT_ATOMS: atom_id res chain seq x y z
N MET A 1 54.17 -14.94 43.23
CA MET A 1 53.68 -14.45 41.91
C MET A 1 52.17 -14.65 41.91
N PRO A 2 51.39 -13.69 41.41
CA PRO A 2 49.92 -13.75 41.54
C PRO A 2 49.38 -14.99 40.83
N ASN A 3 48.41 -15.63 41.45
CA ASN A 3 47.68 -16.74 40.87
C ASN A 3 46.89 -16.19 39.68
N TYR A 4 47.12 -16.69 38.46
CA TYR A 4 46.44 -16.18 37.26
C TYR A 4 44.90 -16.42 37.31
N ASP A 5 44.42 -17.18 38.28
CA ASP A 5 43.01 -17.44 38.56
C ASP A 5 42.22 -16.21 39.07
N ASP A 6 42.90 -15.13 39.50
CA ASP A 6 42.25 -13.92 40.05
C ASP A 6 42.16 -12.74 39.05
N VAL A 7 42.47 -12.95 37.77
CA VAL A 7 42.47 -11.87 36.76
C VAL A 7 41.40 -12.12 35.71
N ASN A 8 40.42 -11.21 35.61
CA ASN A 8 39.44 -11.20 34.52
C ASN A 8 40.11 -10.76 33.22
N VAL A 9 40.41 -11.71 32.34
CA VAL A 9 41.03 -11.46 31.03
C VAL A 9 39.98 -11.63 29.93
N LEU A 10 39.93 -10.68 29.00
CA LEU A 10 39.12 -10.74 27.77
C LEU A 10 40.06 -10.70 26.56
N PHE A 11 39.96 -11.72 25.70
CA PHE A 11 40.60 -11.74 24.40
C PHE A 11 39.61 -11.31 23.32
N ILE A 12 39.98 -10.32 22.50
CA ILE A 12 39.18 -9.90 21.35
C ILE A 12 39.95 -10.28 20.08
N PHE A 13 39.40 -11.19 19.31
CA PHE A 13 39.91 -11.62 18.02
C PHE A 13 39.04 -11.03 16.91
N ASP A 14 39.57 -10.02 16.23
CA ASP A 14 38.87 -9.35 15.15
C ASP A 14 39.19 -10.05 13.81
N GLY A 15 38.16 -10.52 13.09
CA GLY A 15 38.28 -11.08 11.74
C GLY A 15 38.77 -12.53 11.69
N LEU A 16 38.05 -13.48 12.29
CA LEU A 16 38.39 -14.91 12.20
C LEU A 16 38.46 -15.43 10.75
N ASP A 17 37.70 -14.82 9.85
CA ASP A 17 37.74 -15.13 8.42
C ASP A 17 39.07 -14.78 7.74
N ASP A 18 39.85 -13.87 8.32
CA ASP A 18 41.20 -13.52 7.87
C ASP A 18 42.27 -14.43 8.52
N CYS A 19 41.86 -15.34 9.42
CA CYS A 19 42.77 -16.25 10.11
C CYS A 19 43.02 -17.54 9.31
N GLU A 20 44.19 -17.68 8.69
CA GLU A 20 44.58 -18.90 7.94
C GLU A 20 45.10 -20.04 8.84
N LEU A 21 45.21 -19.81 10.14
CA LEU A 21 45.70 -20.82 11.08
C LEU A 21 44.78 -22.06 11.10
N PRO A 22 45.33 -23.29 11.02
CA PRO A 22 44.54 -24.51 11.10
C PRO A 22 44.00 -24.67 12.52
N LEU A 23 42.70 -24.46 12.69
CA LEU A 23 42.02 -24.67 13.97
C LEU A 23 41.70 -26.15 14.14
N ASP A 24 42.63 -26.89 14.75
CA ASP A 24 42.48 -28.34 14.95
C ASP A 24 41.76 -28.65 16.28
N PHE A 25 40.44 -28.67 16.21
CA PHE A 25 39.61 -29.05 17.34
C PHE A 25 39.67 -30.55 17.70
N GLN A 26 40.27 -31.40 16.87
CA GLN A 26 40.37 -32.85 17.10
C GLN A 26 41.67 -33.26 17.82
N SER A 27 42.74 -32.48 17.73
CA SER A 27 44.00 -32.80 18.42
C SER A 27 43.91 -32.71 19.95
N SER A 28 44.60 -33.63 20.63
CA SER A 28 44.69 -33.73 22.10
C SER A 28 45.91 -33.01 22.70
N LYS A 29 46.55 -32.09 21.96
CA LYS A 29 47.72 -31.35 22.45
C LYS A 29 47.29 -30.26 23.42
N THR A 30 47.48 -30.51 24.72
CA THR A 30 47.30 -29.54 25.81
C THR A 30 48.51 -28.62 25.91
N CYS A 31 48.30 -27.33 26.13
CA CYS A 31 49.37 -26.33 26.23
C CYS A 31 49.51 -25.83 27.67
N ASP A 32 50.72 -25.85 28.22
CA ASP A 32 51.05 -25.12 29.46
C ASP A 32 51.22 -23.62 29.13
N VAL A 33 50.77 -22.75 30.03
CA VAL A 33 50.86 -21.27 29.92
C VAL A 33 52.31 -20.80 29.76
N ARG A 34 53.30 -21.57 30.25
CA ARG A 34 54.72 -21.19 30.24
C ARG A 34 55.53 -21.78 29.08
N GLU A 35 54.94 -22.67 28.29
CA GLU A 35 55.64 -23.32 27.18
C GLU A 35 55.39 -22.58 25.86
N SER A 36 56.44 -22.43 25.05
CA SER A 36 56.33 -21.86 23.71
C SER A 36 55.70 -22.88 22.76
N THR A 37 54.59 -22.51 22.11
CA THR A 37 53.97 -23.30 21.05
C THR A 37 53.55 -22.39 19.88
N SER A 38 53.02 -22.98 18.81
CA SER A 38 52.53 -22.24 17.65
C SER A 38 51.18 -21.55 17.92
N VAL A 39 50.91 -20.44 17.22
CA VAL A 39 49.75 -19.57 17.47
C VAL A 39 48.42 -20.30 17.20
N ASP A 40 48.39 -21.21 16.22
CA ASP A 40 47.23 -22.06 15.93
C ASP A 40 46.88 -22.97 17.13
N VAL A 41 47.89 -23.56 17.78
CA VAL A 41 47.73 -24.40 18.97
C VAL A 41 47.31 -23.57 20.17
N LEU A 42 47.84 -22.35 20.33
CA LEU A 42 47.43 -21.42 21.39
C LEU A 42 45.97 -21.01 21.22
N LEU A 43 45.59 -20.53 20.04
CA LEU A 43 44.24 -20.04 19.74
C LEU A 43 43.21 -21.16 19.89
N THR A 44 43.52 -22.35 19.39
CA THR A 44 42.64 -23.52 19.51
C THR A 44 42.48 -23.96 20.97
N ASN A 45 43.56 -23.99 21.77
CA ASN A 45 43.47 -24.36 23.19
C ASN A 45 42.81 -23.27 24.05
N LEU A 46 42.94 -22.01 23.68
CA LEU A 46 42.23 -20.90 24.30
C LEU A 46 40.72 -21.02 24.06
N ILE A 47 40.30 -21.26 22.81
CA ILE A 47 38.88 -21.48 22.46
C ILE A 47 38.32 -22.75 23.12
N LYS A 48 39.11 -23.84 23.20
CA LYS A 48 38.70 -25.07 23.92
C LYS A 48 38.57 -24.88 25.45
N GLY A 49 39.14 -23.80 26.01
CA GLY A 49 39.22 -23.60 27.46
C GLY A 49 40.32 -24.43 28.15
N ASN A 50 41.24 -25.04 27.39
CA ASN A 50 42.40 -25.76 27.95
C ASN A 50 43.48 -24.79 28.45
N LEU A 51 43.56 -23.62 27.85
CA LEU A 51 44.47 -22.53 28.19
C LEU A 51 43.64 -21.37 28.73
N LEU A 52 43.90 -20.93 29.97
CA LEU A 52 43.17 -19.84 30.63
C LEU A 52 41.63 -20.06 30.62
N PRO A 53 41.11 -21.12 31.28
CA PRO A 53 39.71 -21.53 31.21
C PRO A 53 38.69 -20.46 31.65
N TYR A 54 39.12 -19.47 32.44
CA TYR A 54 38.27 -18.38 32.93
C TYR A 54 38.36 -17.10 32.08
N ALA A 55 39.19 -17.09 31.02
CA ALA A 55 39.26 -15.95 30.11
C ALA A 55 38.03 -15.90 29.22
N GLN A 56 37.50 -14.69 29.01
CA GLN A 56 36.43 -14.46 28.05
C GLN A 56 37.02 -14.25 26.66
N ILE A 57 36.30 -14.69 25.64
CA ILE A 57 36.73 -14.58 24.25
C ILE A 57 35.61 -13.93 23.44
N TRP A 58 35.94 -12.85 22.73
CA TRP A 58 35.07 -12.22 21.74
C TRP A 58 35.71 -12.37 20.36
N LEU A 59 35.05 -13.12 19.49
CA LEU A 59 35.45 -13.29 18.08
C LEU A 59 34.50 -12.50 17.17
N THR A 60 35.05 -11.76 16.21
CA THR A 60 34.27 -11.22 15.08
C THR A 60 34.59 -12.06 13.84
N SER A 61 33.58 -12.33 13.01
CA SER A 61 33.76 -13.11 11.79
C SER A 61 32.63 -12.93 10.81
N ARG A 62 32.91 -13.13 9.51
CA ARG A 62 31.86 -13.41 8.52
C ARG A 62 31.16 -14.75 8.80
N PRO A 63 29.85 -14.89 8.51
CA PRO A 63 29.08 -16.10 8.81
C PRO A 63 29.69 -17.41 8.25
N ALA A 64 30.32 -17.35 7.07
CA ALA A 64 30.93 -18.52 6.44
C ALA A 64 32.12 -19.08 7.24
N ALA A 65 32.94 -18.21 7.85
CA ALA A 65 34.13 -18.62 8.60
C ALA A 65 33.83 -18.96 10.06
N ALA A 66 32.73 -18.43 10.62
CA ALA A 66 32.27 -18.80 11.97
C ALA A 66 32.03 -20.31 12.11
N ASN A 67 31.62 -20.99 11.03
CA ASN A 67 31.40 -22.45 11.01
C ASN A 67 32.68 -23.29 11.20
N ARG A 68 33.88 -22.67 11.18
CA ARG A 68 35.14 -23.35 11.48
C ARG A 68 35.27 -23.70 12.96
N ILE A 69 34.53 -23.02 13.84
CA ILE A 69 34.50 -23.30 15.27
C ILE A 69 33.29 -24.20 15.56
N PRO A 70 33.50 -25.38 16.18
CA PRO A 70 32.40 -26.23 16.60
C PRO A 70 31.45 -25.50 17.57
N PRO A 71 30.12 -25.66 17.42
CA PRO A 71 29.14 -24.95 18.26
C PRO A 71 29.27 -25.22 19.77
N GLU A 72 29.86 -26.35 20.14
CA GLU A 72 30.14 -26.74 21.53
C GLU A 72 31.13 -25.83 22.26
N TYR A 73 31.93 -25.05 21.54
CA TYR A 73 32.87 -24.07 22.09
C TYR A 73 32.37 -22.62 21.99
N ILE A 74 31.09 -22.42 21.65
CA ILE A 74 30.50 -21.08 21.46
C ILE A 74 29.36 -20.88 22.47
N ASP A 75 29.58 -19.99 23.43
CA ASP A 75 28.55 -19.66 24.44
C ASP A 75 27.43 -18.77 23.87
N TYR A 76 27.80 -17.81 23.01
CA TYR A 76 26.88 -16.82 22.48
C TYR A 76 27.26 -16.38 21.06
N VAL A 77 26.25 -16.16 20.22
CA VAL A 77 26.42 -15.64 18.85
C VAL A 77 25.60 -14.35 18.70
N MET A 78 26.23 -13.30 18.20
CA MET A 78 25.59 -12.03 17.87
C MET A 78 25.76 -11.70 16.40
N GLU A 79 24.66 -11.37 15.73
CA GLU A 79 24.69 -10.91 14.33
C GLU A 79 24.69 -9.37 14.28
N ALA A 80 25.67 -8.78 13.59
CA ALA A 80 25.71 -7.35 13.33
C ALA A 80 24.82 -6.98 12.12
N GLN A 81 23.63 -6.45 12.39
CA GLN A 81 22.61 -6.16 11.35
C GLN A 81 22.71 -4.76 10.70
N GLY A 82 23.71 -3.97 11.06
CA GLY A 82 23.91 -2.61 10.54
C GLY A 82 23.13 -1.51 11.29
N PHE A 83 22.88 -0.38 10.63
CA PHE A 83 22.19 0.77 11.22
C PHE A 83 20.67 0.62 11.22
N ASN A 84 20.05 0.85 12.38
CA ASN A 84 18.62 1.08 12.47
C ASN A 84 18.24 2.49 11.95
N ASP A 85 16.94 2.75 11.81
CA ASP A 85 16.43 4.01 11.23
C ASP A 85 16.91 5.27 11.96
N LEU A 86 16.99 5.24 13.30
CA LEU A 86 17.50 6.36 14.09
C LEU A 86 19.02 6.55 13.89
N GLN A 87 19.77 5.45 13.90
CA GLN A 87 21.23 5.46 13.72
C GLN A 87 21.65 5.99 12.35
N LYS A 88 20.88 5.71 11.28
CA LYS A 88 21.12 6.28 9.95
C LYS A 88 21.09 7.80 9.97
N GLU A 89 20.05 8.37 10.57
CA GLU A 89 19.87 9.82 10.66
C GLU A 89 20.95 10.47 11.53
N GLU A 90 21.26 9.85 12.68
CA GLU A 90 22.33 10.32 13.55
C GLU A 90 23.69 10.30 12.85
N TYR A 91 24.00 9.23 12.11
CA TYR A 91 25.24 9.12 11.36
C TYR A 91 25.33 10.21 10.28
N LEU A 92 24.28 10.38 9.47
CA LEU A 92 24.26 11.40 8.40
C LEU A 92 24.38 12.82 8.96
N LYS A 93 23.71 13.14 10.07
CA LYS A 93 23.83 14.44 10.76
C LYS A 93 25.23 14.67 11.30
N LYS A 94 25.87 13.65 11.89
CA LYS A 94 27.23 13.77 12.43
C LYS A 94 28.29 13.88 11.34
N ARG A 95 28.06 13.26 10.18
CA ARG A 95 29.07 13.17 9.10
C ARG A 95 29.09 14.39 8.20
N ILE A 96 27.94 15.02 7.99
CA ILE A 96 27.76 16.20 7.13
C ILE A 96 27.85 17.44 8.00
N ASN A 97 28.87 18.28 7.76
CA ASN A 97 29.17 19.41 8.66
C ASN A 97 28.11 20.54 8.64
N ASN A 98 27.26 20.58 7.61
CA ASN A 98 26.22 21.60 7.45
C ASN A 98 24.83 21.03 7.78
N ASP A 99 24.21 21.52 8.86
CA ASP A 99 22.90 21.06 9.35
C ASP A 99 21.79 21.15 8.30
N SER A 100 21.75 22.24 7.51
CA SER A 100 20.73 22.42 6.47
C SER A 100 20.88 21.41 5.33
N LEU A 101 22.13 21.11 4.95
CA LEU A 101 22.44 20.10 3.95
C LEU A 101 22.15 18.70 4.51
N ALA A 102 22.49 18.43 5.77
CA ALA A 102 22.22 17.16 6.43
C ALA A 102 20.72 16.84 6.46
N ILE A 103 19.87 17.81 6.81
CA ILE A 103 18.40 17.66 6.77
C ILE A 103 17.94 17.35 5.35
N ARG A 104 18.37 18.14 4.37
CA ARG A 104 18.01 17.92 2.96
C ARG A 104 18.45 16.56 2.43
N VAL A 105 19.64 16.09 2.80
CA VAL A 105 20.17 14.77 2.42
C VAL A 105 19.35 13.65 3.06
N ILE A 106 18.99 13.79 4.33
CA ILE A 106 18.15 12.80 5.03
C ILE A 106 16.77 12.73 4.39
N GLU A 107 16.14 13.88 4.11
CA GLU A 107 14.85 13.93 3.42
C GLU A 107 14.93 13.32 2.02
N HIS A 108 15.99 13.61 1.26
CA HIS A 108 16.21 13.04 -0.06
C HIS A 108 16.39 11.52 0.00
N ILE A 109 17.26 10.99 0.87
CA ILE A 109 17.47 9.55 1.03
C ILE A 109 16.15 8.87 1.45
N LYS A 110 15.39 9.45 2.37
CA LYS A 110 14.06 8.94 2.78
C LYS A 110 13.04 8.92 1.64
N SER A 111 13.13 9.88 0.71
CA SER A 111 12.25 9.95 -0.47
C SER A 111 12.50 8.82 -1.47
N TYR A 112 13.69 8.20 -1.44
CA TYR A 112 14.06 7.07 -2.31
C TYR A 112 14.36 5.83 -1.47
N ARG A 113 13.34 5.00 -1.22
CA ARG A 113 13.43 3.86 -0.30
C ARG A 113 14.53 2.86 -0.64
N SER A 114 14.88 2.69 -1.92
CA SER A 114 16.03 1.87 -2.35
C SER A 114 17.35 2.35 -1.73
N LEU A 115 17.59 3.66 -1.71
CA LEU A 115 18.75 4.27 -1.05
C LEU A 115 18.64 4.12 0.47
N TYR A 116 17.46 4.42 1.04
CA TYR A 116 17.26 4.36 2.49
C TYR A 116 17.40 2.96 3.08
N VAL A 117 17.03 1.91 2.34
CA VAL A 117 17.25 0.50 2.72
C VAL A 117 18.74 0.15 2.65
N MET A 118 19.45 0.59 1.60
CA MET A 118 20.89 0.36 1.48
C MET A 118 21.69 1.08 2.58
N CYS A 119 21.22 2.21 3.10
CA CYS A 119 21.84 2.90 4.25
C CYS A 119 21.77 2.11 5.56
N ASN A 120 21.10 0.95 5.62
CA ASN A 120 21.32 -0.02 6.70
C ASN A 120 22.80 -0.44 6.78
N ILE A 121 23.49 -0.48 5.65
CA ILE A 121 24.90 -0.84 5.55
C ILE A 121 25.73 0.41 5.86
N PRO A 122 26.55 0.41 6.93
CA PRO A 122 27.34 1.59 7.33
C PRO A 122 28.24 2.12 6.20
N GLU A 123 28.87 1.25 5.43
CA GLU A 123 29.72 1.63 4.29
C GLU A 123 28.91 2.37 3.20
N PHE A 124 27.70 1.89 2.88
CA PHE A 124 26.85 2.58 1.91
C PHE A 124 26.34 3.93 2.46
N CYS A 125 26.08 4.01 3.77
CA CYS A 125 25.73 5.26 4.43
C CYS A 125 26.88 6.27 4.34
N TRP A 126 28.13 5.82 4.52
CA TRP A 126 29.34 6.62 4.31
C TRP A 126 29.50 7.09 2.86
N ILE A 127 29.32 6.19 1.88
CA ILE A 127 29.33 6.56 0.45
C ILE A 127 28.27 7.62 0.16
N SER A 128 27.05 7.40 0.66
CA SER A 128 25.92 8.32 0.48
C SER A 128 26.24 9.69 1.06
N ALA A 129 26.75 9.76 2.30
CA ALA A 129 27.15 11.02 2.91
C ALA A 129 28.23 11.74 2.08
N THR A 130 29.25 11.01 1.64
CA THR A 130 30.38 11.56 0.88
C THR A 130 29.95 12.12 -0.48
N VAL A 131 29.15 11.35 -1.23
CA VAL A 131 28.64 11.76 -2.55
C VAL A 131 27.71 12.97 -2.42
N MET A 132 26.77 12.92 -1.48
CA MET A 132 25.78 13.98 -1.31
C MET A 132 26.39 15.28 -0.75
N GLU A 133 27.38 15.19 0.14
CA GLU A 133 28.10 16.36 0.65
C GLU A 133 28.84 17.07 -0.48
N LYS A 134 29.58 16.32 -1.32
CA LYS A 134 30.31 16.89 -2.47
C LYS A 134 29.38 17.52 -3.51
N MET A 135 28.26 16.86 -3.84
CA MET A 135 27.29 17.42 -4.79
C MET A 135 26.51 18.63 -4.21
N GLY A 136 26.30 18.67 -2.90
CA GLY A 136 25.66 19.80 -2.23
C GLY A 136 26.51 21.08 -2.19
N VAL A 137 27.83 20.97 -2.40
CA VAL A 137 28.80 22.07 -2.31
C VAL A 137 29.20 22.60 -3.70
N GLU A 138 29.22 21.77 -4.74
CA GLU A 138 29.57 22.18 -6.11
C GLU A 138 28.30 22.55 -6.94
N PRO A 139 28.08 23.83 -7.31
CA PRO A 139 26.90 24.28 -8.05
C PRO A 139 26.81 23.74 -9.50
N GLU A 140 27.89 23.15 -10.03
CA GLU A 140 27.94 22.52 -11.35
C GLU A 140 27.56 21.02 -11.35
N SER A 141 27.31 20.40 -10.18
CA SER A 141 27.29 18.93 -10.03
C SER A 141 25.98 18.21 -10.40
N GLY A 142 24.92 18.90 -10.84
CA GLY A 142 23.67 18.28 -11.30
C GLY A 142 22.69 17.83 -10.20
N GLU A 143 21.66 17.06 -10.56
CA GLU A 143 20.66 16.53 -9.61
C GLU A 143 21.27 15.46 -8.67
N MET A 144 20.81 15.43 -7.41
CA MET A 144 21.22 14.42 -6.43
C MET A 144 20.82 12.99 -6.87
N PRO A 145 21.68 11.98 -6.67
CA PRO A 145 21.42 10.58 -7.04
C PRO A 145 20.12 10.04 -6.47
N LYS A 146 19.33 9.38 -7.33
CA LYS A 146 18.03 8.76 -6.99
C LYS A 146 18.12 7.23 -6.91
N THR A 147 19.12 6.64 -7.55
CA THR A 147 19.34 5.19 -7.58
C THR A 147 20.70 4.79 -7.03
N ILE A 148 20.89 3.51 -6.69
CA ILE A 148 22.18 3.05 -6.18
C ILE A 148 23.25 3.09 -7.28
N THR A 149 22.88 2.87 -8.54
CA THR A 149 23.83 2.95 -9.66
C THR A 149 24.37 4.36 -9.82
N GLN A 150 23.52 5.39 -9.66
CA GLN A 150 23.94 6.78 -9.71
C GLN A 150 24.88 7.13 -8.55
N MET A 151 24.57 6.66 -7.33
CA MET A 151 25.43 6.83 -6.16
C MET A 151 26.84 6.28 -6.40
N TYR A 152 26.95 5.04 -6.86
CA TYR A 152 28.24 4.41 -7.11
C TYR A 152 28.98 5.02 -8.31
N GLY A 153 28.26 5.43 -9.36
CA GLY A 153 28.84 6.15 -10.49
C GLY A 153 29.49 7.47 -10.07
N GLN A 154 28.77 8.27 -9.28
CA GLN A 154 29.30 9.52 -8.72
C GLN A 154 30.45 9.29 -7.74
N PHE A 155 30.34 8.26 -6.89
CA PHE A 155 31.42 7.87 -5.99
C PHE A 155 32.72 7.57 -6.76
N LEU A 156 32.65 6.76 -7.82
CA LEU A 156 33.82 6.44 -8.65
C LEU A 156 34.38 7.67 -9.38
N ALA A 157 33.49 8.55 -9.89
CA ALA A 157 33.90 9.81 -10.51
C ALA A 157 34.65 10.72 -9.52
N PHE A 158 34.20 10.81 -8.27
CA PHE A 158 34.88 11.57 -7.22
C PHE A 158 36.21 10.96 -6.80
N GLN A 159 36.33 9.63 -6.78
CA GLN A 159 37.62 8.98 -6.50
C GLN A 159 38.65 9.33 -7.57
N LYS A 160 38.24 9.39 -8.86
CA LYS A 160 39.11 9.84 -9.95
C LYS A 160 39.61 11.27 -9.76
N LYS A 161 38.70 12.20 -9.45
CA LYS A 161 39.01 13.64 -9.30
C LYS A 161 39.99 13.87 -8.14
N ASN A 162 39.78 13.19 -7.01
CA ASN A 162 40.66 13.25 -5.85
C ASN A 162 42.09 12.71 -6.12
N CYS A 163 42.23 11.62 -6.89
CA CYS A 163 43.55 11.09 -7.23
C CYS A 163 44.34 12.05 -8.15
N ALA A 164 43.66 12.76 -9.05
CA ALA A 164 44.30 13.72 -9.96
C ALA A 164 44.92 14.93 -9.22
N GLU A 165 44.38 15.33 -8.07
CA GLU A 165 44.91 16.44 -7.26
C GLU A 165 46.11 16.03 -6.39
N SER A 166 46.31 14.74 -6.10
CA SER A 166 47.33 14.24 -5.15
C SER A 166 48.74 13.98 -5.72
N CYS A 167 49.00 14.33 -6.98
CA CYS A 167 50.33 14.33 -7.61
C CYS A 167 51.12 13.00 -7.51
N LEU A 168 50.67 11.99 -8.26
CA LEU A 168 51.40 10.86 -8.85
C LEU A 168 50.53 10.37 -10.04
N ASP A 169 51.15 9.91 -11.14
CA ASP A 169 50.57 9.52 -12.46
C ASP A 169 49.10 9.03 -12.41
N PRO A 170 48.20 9.34 -13.37
CA PRO A 170 46.75 9.20 -13.19
C PRO A 170 46.33 7.74 -12.91
N LEU A 171 46.21 7.42 -11.62
CA LEU A 171 45.96 6.08 -11.06
C LEU A 171 44.73 5.34 -11.63
N TRP A 172 43.74 6.08 -12.13
CA TRP A 172 42.48 5.54 -12.62
C TRP A 172 42.36 5.69 -14.14
N THR A 173 43.25 5.01 -14.87
CA THR A 173 43.14 4.89 -16.34
C THR A 173 42.00 3.93 -16.72
N LYS A 174 41.62 3.96 -18.00
CA LYS A 174 40.62 3.05 -18.55
C LYS A 174 41.06 1.59 -18.43
N GLU A 175 42.36 1.31 -18.63
CA GLU A 175 42.91 -0.04 -18.47
C GLU A 175 42.83 -0.52 -17.03
N SER A 176 43.23 0.32 -16.06
CA SER A 176 43.18 -0.02 -14.63
C SER A 176 41.79 -0.41 -14.14
N ILE A 177 40.76 0.34 -14.55
CA ILE A 177 39.36 0.04 -14.19
C ILE A 177 38.87 -1.25 -14.81
N LEU A 178 39.24 -1.51 -16.07
CA LEU A 178 38.88 -2.74 -16.75
C LEU A 178 39.54 -3.96 -16.07
N SER A 179 40.82 -3.86 -15.71
CA SER A 179 41.51 -4.93 -14.97
C SER A 179 40.88 -5.16 -13.60
N MET A 180 40.57 -4.10 -12.85
CA MET A 180 39.94 -4.21 -11.53
C MET A 180 38.51 -4.77 -11.62
N GLY A 181 37.73 -4.31 -12.59
CA GLY A 181 36.38 -4.82 -12.81
C GLY A 181 36.36 -6.26 -13.33
N LYS A 182 37.38 -6.67 -14.11
CA LYS A 182 37.58 -8.08 -14.50
C LYS A 182 37.80 -8.96 -13.28
N LEU A 183 38.70 -8.56 -12.38
CA LEU A 183 38.94 -9.26 -11.12
C LEU A 183 37.65 -9.34 -10.29
N ALA A 184 36.97 -8.20 -10.13
CA ALA A 184 35.71 -8.13 -9.40
C ALA A 184 34.67 -9.11 -9.94
N PHE A 185 34.48 -9.17 -11.27
CA PHE A 185 33.52 -10.07 -11.90
C PHE A 185 33.92 -11.54 -11.76
N GLN A 186 35.19 -11.89 -11.95
CA GLN A 186 35.66 -13.28 -11.84
C GLN A 186 35.50 -13.84 -10.44
N GLN A 187 35.78 -13.02 -9.42
CA GLN A 187 35.60 -13.44 -8.03
C GLN A 187 34.12 -13.44 -7.64
N LEU A 188 33.34 -12.46 -8.10
CA LEU A 188 31.91 -12.42 -7.83
C LEU A 188 31.18 -13.62 -8.46
N ASP A 189 31.55 -14.03 -9.68
CA ASP A 189 30.93 -15.18 -10.36
C ASP A 189 31.22 -16.53 -9.68
N LYS A 190 32.28 -16.58 -8.87
CA LYS A 190 32.65 -17.73 -8.04
C LYS A 190 32.08 -17.65 -6.62
N ASP A 191 31.36 -16.58 -6.29
CA ASP A 191 30.92 -16.22 -4.93
C ASP A 191 32.10 -16.05 -3.93
N ASN A 192 33.24 -15.56 -4.45
CA ASN A 192 34.45 -15.29 -3.67
C ASN A 192 34.50 -13.81 -3.23
N GLN A 193 34.76 -13.61 -1.94
CA GLN A 193 34.94 -12.28 -1.33
C GLN A 193 36.41 -11.92 -1.06
N ILE A 194 37.30 -12.93 -1.03
CA ILE A 194 38.75 -12.78 -0.88
C ILE A 194 39.43 -13.32 -2.15
N PHE A 195 40.59 -12.76 -2.48
CA PHE A 195 41.39 -13.17 -3.64
C PHE A 195 42.89 -12.98 -3.38
N TYR A 196 43.70 -13.67 -4.16
CA TYR A 196 45.13 -13.80 -3.94
C TYR A 196 45.96 -13.08 -5.01
N GLU A 197 47.27 -12.97 -4.76
CA GLU A 197 48.26 -12.41 -5.70
C GLU A 197 48.19 -13.04 -7.11
N GLU A 198 47.88 -14.33 -7.20
CA GLU A 198 47.72 -15.02 -8.50
C GLU A 198 46.50 -14.49 -9.28
N ASP A 199 45.39 -14.20 -8.60
CA ASP A 199 44.19 -13.65 -9.22
C ASP A 199 44.44 -12.25 -9.80
N LEU A 200 45.29 -11.47 -9.13
CA LEU A 200 45.71 -10.12 -9.57
C LEU A 200 46.57 -10.19 -10.82
N LYS A 201 47.58 -11.10 -10.83
CA LYS A 201 48.43 -11.35 -12.00
C LYS A 201 47.60 -11.84 -13.19
N ASN A 202 46.61 -12.71 -12.98
CA ASN A 202 45.68 -13.19 -14.01
C ASN A 202 44.81 -12.06 -14.61
N CYS A 203 44.65 -10.96 -13.88
CA CYS A 203 43.94 -9.77 -14.33
C CYS A 203 44.86 -8.65 -14.85
N GLY A 204 46.18 -8.84 -14.81
CA GLY A 204 47.17 -7.84 -15.26
C GLY A 204 47.32 -6.66 -14.31
N ILE A 205 47.12 -6.87 -13.00
CA ILE A 205 47.32 -5.86 -11.95
C ILE A 205 48.59 -6.20 -11.19
N ASN A 206 49.49 -5.23 -11.01
CA ASN A 206 50.70 -5.42 -10.22
C ASN A 206 50.41 -5.20 -8.73
N ASP A 207 51.06 -5.96 -7.84
CA ASP A 207 50.80 -5.86 -6.38
C ASP A 207 51.13 -4.47 -5.80
N SER A 208 52.09 -3.77 -6.42
CA SER A 208 52.42 -2.37 -6.07
C SER A 208 51.28 -1.40 -6.36
N GLU A 209 50.41 -1.71 -7.34
CA GLU A 209 49.25 -0.88 -7.73
C GLU A 209 48.08 -1.01 -6.75
N ILE A 210 48.04 -2.04 -5.90
CA ILE A 210 46.88 -2.27 -5.00
C ILE A 210 46.87 -1.34 -3.80
N ASN A 211 48.06 -1.05 -3.25
CA ASN A 211 48.20 -0.05 -2.18
C ASN A 211 47.76 1.35 -2.64
N LEU A 212 47.76 1.59 -3.96
CA LEU A 212 47.31 2.80 -4.63
C LEU A 212 45.78 2.83 -4.83
N TYR A 213 45.07 1.69 -4.75
CA TYR A 213 43.59 1.59 -4.77
C TYR A 213 42.95 1.50 -3.37
N SER A 214 43.61 2.05 -2.33
CA SER A 214 43.20 1.97 -0.91
C SER A 214 41.77 2.50 -0.62
N GLY A 215 41.13 3.17 -1.57
CA GLY A 215 39.72 3.59 -1.53
C GLY A 215 38.71 2.49 -1.88
N VAL A 216 39.15 1.41 -2.52
CA VAL A 216 38.31 0.38 -3.19
C VAL A 216 38.68 -1.04 -2.78
N CYS A 217 39.98 -1.30 -2.64
CA CYS A 217 40.54 -2.58 -2.18
C CYS A 217 41.35 -2.36 -0.90
N THR A 218 41.35 -3.37 -0.04
CA THR A 218 42.18 -3.39 1.17
C THR A 218 43.15 -4.55 1.05
N SER A 219 44.43 -4.30 1.35
CA SER A 219 45.41 -5.35 1.56
C SER A 219 45.39 -5.76 3.03
N LEU A 220 45.26 -7.06 3.29
CA LEU A 220 45.40 -7.62 4.63
C LEU A 220 46.87 -8.03 4.78
N PHE A 221 47.56 -7.46 5.78
CA PHE A 221 48.98 -7.75 6.03
C PHE A 221 49.13 -9.19 6.55
N VAL A 222 49.96 -9.99 5.86
CA VAL A 222 50.51 -11.26 6.37
C VAL A 222 51.95 -10.98 6.75
N ASP A 223 52.22 -10.83 8.05
CA ASP A 223 53.59 -10.81 8.56
C ASP A 223 53.85 -12.12 9.34
N ASN A 224 54.84 -12.86 8.86
CA ASN A 224 55.59 -13.95 9.51
C ASN A 224 54.88 -15.31 9.75
N CYS A 225 55.00 -16.23 8.79
CA CYS A 225 55.34 -17.65 9.05
C CYS A 225 55.90 -18.32 7.78
N GLU A 226 56.91 -19.18 7.95
CA GLU A 226 57.85 -19.70 6.93
C GLU A 226 57.25 -20.65 5.84
N GLN A 227 55.95 -20.58 5.57
CA GLN A 227 55.29 -21.31 4.48
C GLN A 227 54.20 -20.43 3.85
N SER A 228 54.62 -19.42 3.09
CA SER A 228 53.73 -18.42 2.49
C SER A 228 52.83 -19.00 1.39
N GLN A 229 51.51 -19.06 1.62
CA GLN A 229 50.56 -18.67 0.57
C GLN A 229 50.52 -17.12 0.56
N GLY A 230 50.49 -16.52 -0.63
CA GLY A 230 50.83 -15.10 -0.84
C GLY A 230 49.88 -14.07 -0.20
N LYS A 231 50.10 -12.79 -0.50
CA LYS A 231 49.26 -11.68 0.02
C LYS A 231 47.78 -11.88 -0.31
N VAL A 232 46.91 -11.62 0.67
CA VAL A 232 45.45 -11.71 0.54
C VAL A 232 44.84 -10.32 0.41
N PHE A 233 43.83 -10.22 -0.45
CA PHE A 233 43.14 -8.97 -0.78
C PHE A 233 41.63 -9.15 -0.75
N ASN A 234 40.93 -8.07 -0.43
CA ASN A 234 39.47 -8.00 -0.55
C ASN A 234 39.03 -6.62 -1.07
N PHE A 235 37.82 -6.55 -1.60
CA PHE A 235 37.16 -5.26 -1.82
C PHE A 235 36.62 -4.76 -0.48
N LYS A 236 36.68 -3.44 -0.24
CA LYS A 236 36.19 -2.83 1.02
C LYS A 236 34.78 -3.26 1.41
N HIS A 237 33.94 -3.47 0.42
CA HIS A 237 32.60 -3.98 0.62
C HIS A 237 32.11 -4.73 -0.63
N PRO A 238 31.32 -5.81 -0.49
CA PRO A 238 30.77 -6.57 -1.62
C PRO A 238 29.98 -5.73 -2.63
N SER A 239 29.39 -4.61 -2.21
CA SER A 239 28.71 -3.68 -3.12
C SER A 239 29.65 -2.94 -4.07
N VAL A 240 30.88 -2.63 -3.63
CA VAL A 240 31.91 -2.03 -4.48
C VAL A 240 32.37 -3.04 -5.53
N GLN A 241 32.60 -4.29 -5.11
CA GLN A 241 32.90 -5.41 -6.01
C GLN A 241 31.80 -5.59 -7.06
N ALA A 242 30.53 -5.65 -6.63
CA ALA A 242 29.39 -5.82 -7.53
C ALA A 242 29.27 -4.69 -8.56
N PHE A 243 29.52 -3.44 -8.15
CA PHE A 243 29.49 -2.30 -9.07
C PHE A 243 30.62 -2.37 -10.12
N LEU A 244 31.86 -2.65 -9.70
CA LEU A 244 32.99 -2.77 -10.61
C LEU A 244 32.84 -3.96 -11.58
N ALA A 245 32.31 -5.07 -11.09
CA ALA A 245 31.96 -6.22 -11.91
C ALA A 245 30.91 -5.85 -12.98
N ALA A 246 29.85 -5.15 -12.59
CA ALA A 246 28.80 -4.70 -13.50
C ALA A 246 29.35 -3.73 -14.56
N LEU A 247 30.22 -2.80 -14.15
CA LEU A 247 30.89 -1.87 -15.04
C LEU A 247 31.76 -2.60 -16.06
N TYR A 248 32.56 -3.58 -15.64
CA TYR A 248 33.39 -4.39 -16.54
C TYR A 248 32.56 -5.19 -17.54
N VAL A 249 31.49 -5.85 -17.08
CA VAL A 249 30.61 -6.63 -17.95
C VAL A 249 29.90 -5.73 -18.96
N PHE A 250 29.44 -4.56 -18.54
CA PHE A 250 28.85 -3.56 -19.42
C PHE A 250 29.84 -3.05 -20.48
N LEU A 251 31.06 -2.68 -20.07
CA LEU A 251 32.12 -2.23 -20.97
C LEU A 251 32.54 -3.31 -21.97
N SER A 252 32.71 -4.55 -21.50
CA SER A 252 33.06 -5.70 -22.34
C SER A 252 32.00 -5.96 -23.40
N PHE A 253 30.72 -5.85 -23.03
CA PHE A 253 29.61 -5.98 -23.98
C PHE A 253 29.61 -4.87 -25.04
N ARG A 254 29.91 -3.62 -24.66
CA ARG A 254 30.06 -2.51 -25.62
C ARG A 254 31.25 -2.71 -26.57
N LEU A 255 32.29 -3.43 -26.13
CA LEU A 255 33.41 -3.87 -26.97
C LEU A 255 33.10 -5.13 -27.80
N GLY A 256 31.87 -5.64 -27.76
CA GLY A 256 31.40 -6.79 -28.56
C GLY A 256 31.53 -8.16 -27.88
N VAL A 257 31.92 -8.21 -26.60
CA VAL A 257 32.10 -9.47 -25.85
C VAL A 257 30.93 -9.69 -24.88
N ASN A 258 30.09 -10.70 -25.16
CA ASN A 258 28.98 -11.08 -24.27
C ASN A 258 29.43 -12.13 -23.23
N LEU A 259 29.79 -11.65 -22.03
CA LEU A 259 30.18 -12.47 -20.89
C LEU A 259 29.00 -13.18 -20.18
N MET A 260 27.76 -12.85 -20.53
CA MET A 260 26.54 -13.40 -19.90
C MET A 260 25.95 -14.59 -20.67
N SER A 261 26.40 -14.82 -21.91
CA SER A 261 25.88 -15.90 -22.77
C SER A 261 26.34 -17.30 -22.34
N LYS A 262 25.44 -18.29 -22.41
CA LYS A 262 25.74 -19.71 -22.13
C LYS A 262 26.43 -20.45 -23.28
N GLN A 263 26.39 -19.91 -24.50
CA GLN A 263 26.93 -20.55 -25.71
C GLN A 263 27.97 -19.63 -26.36
N LYS A 264 29.22 -20.09 -26.46
CA LYS A 264 30.38 -19.36 -27.04
C LYS A 264 30.22 -18.94 -28.52
N LYS A 265 29.04 -19.10 -29.15
CA LYS A 265 28.83 -18.91 -30.61
C LYS A 265 27.58 -18.10 -31.01
N ASP A 266 26.70 -17.69 -30.10
CA ASP A 266 25.49 -16.92 -30.49
C ASP A 266 25.71 -15.43 -30.21
N ASN A 267 26.18 -14.69 -31.22
CA ASN A 267 26.42 -13.22 -31.18
C ASN A 267 25.11 -12.41 -31.19
N ARG A 268 24.00 -12.93 -30.69
CA ARG A 268 22.73 -12.19 -30.64
C ARG A 268 22.75 -11.19 -29.49
N VAL A 269 23.05 -9.94 -29.84
CA VAL A 269 22.99 -8.73 -28.99
C VAL A 269 21.63 -8.58 -28.26
N ASN A 270 20.55 -9.16 -28.81
CA ASN A 270 19.17 -8.99 -28.32
C ASN A 270 18.83 -9.70 -26.98
N ASN A 271 19.72 -10.52 -26.42
CA ASN A 271 19.43 -11.26 -25.19
C ASN A 271 20.36 -10.97 -24.00
N PHE A 272 21.35 -10.07 -24.14
CA PHE A 272 22.38 -9.83 -23.10
C PHE A 272 21.82 -9.58 -21.69
N TYR A 273 20.94 -8.59 -21.53
CA TYR A 273 20.35 -8.27 -20.23
C TYR A 273 19.39 -9.36 -19.73
N LYS A 274 18.72 -10.07 -20.64
CA LYS A 274 17.84 -11.19 -20.30
C LYS A 274 18.63 -12.38 -19.75
N ASP A 275 19.78 -12.68 -20.37
CA ASP A 275 20.72 -13.69 -19.90
C ASP A 275 21.29 -13.34 -18.52
N ALA A 276 21.57 -12.05 -18.28
CA ALA A 276 21.98 -11.57 -16.96
C ALA A 276 20.91 -11.79 -15.89
N VAL A 277 19.66 -11.45 -16.18
CA VAL A 277 18.51 -11.72 -15.30
C VAL A 277 18.41 -13.22 -15.00
N ASP A 278 18.52 -14.07 -16.01
CA ASP A 278 18.45 -15.53 -15.84
C ASP A 278 19.66 -16.15 -15.13
N LYS A 279 20.82 -15.48 -15.14
CA LYS A 279 22.00 -15.90 -14.37
C LYS A 279 21.82 -15.55 -12.90
N ALA A 280 21.38 -14.33 -12.59
CA ALA A 280 21.12 -13.91 -11.21
C ALA A 280 20.02 -14.75 -10.54
N LEU A 281 18.91 -15.02 -11.25
CA LEU A 281 17.81 -15.84 -10.73
C LEU A 281 18.17 -17.31 -10.45
N LYS A 282 19.32 -17.80 -10.94
CA LYS A 282 19.83 -19.14 -10.65
C LYS A 282 20.78 -19.17 -9.46
N SER A 283 21.24 -18.01 -8.99
CA SER A 283 22.09 -17.92 -7.82
C SER A 283 21.26 -18.16 -6.56
N GLU A 284 21.53 -19.26 -5.85
CA GLU A 284 20.83 -19.58 -4.60
C GLU A 284 21.22 -18.63 -3.46
N SER A 285 22.47 -18.14 -3.44
CA SER A 285 22.95 -17.20 -2.43
C SER A 285 22.59 -15.73 -2.72
N GLY A 286 22.06 -15.43 -3.92
CA GLY A 286 21.68 -14.06 -4.30
C GLY A 286 22.86 -13.10 -4.50
N HIS A 287 24.11 -13.59 -4.49
CA HIS A 287 25.33 -12.76 -4.60
C HIS A 287 25.39 -11.91 -5.89
N LEU A 288 24.65 -12.30 -6.93
CA LEU A 288 24.55 -11.57 -8.21
C LEU A 288 23.45 -10.50 -8.23
N ASP A 289 22.61 -10.39 -7.20
CA ASP A 289 21.45 -9.50 -7.19
C ASP A 289 21.85 -8.04 -7.33
N LEU A 290 22.82 -7.61 -6.53
CA LEU A 290 23.31 -6.25 -6.56
C LEU A 290 24.08 -5.93 -7.85
N PHE A 291 24.81 -6.92 -8.38
CA PHE A 291 25.45 -6.82 -9.70
C PHE A 291 24.44 -6.63 -10.81
N LEU A 292 23.34 -7.39 -10.82
CA LEU A 292 22.28 -7.27 -11.83
C LEU A 292 21.66 -5.87 -11.79
N ARG A 293 21.38 -5.35 -10.59
CA ARG A 293 20.85 -3.99 -10.39
C ARG A 293 21.75 -2.94 -11.02
N PHE A 294 23.05 -2.99 -10.74
CA PHE A 294 24.02 -2.07 -11.34
C PHE A 294 24.13 -2.23 -12.85
N LEU A 295 24.18 -3.47 -13.35
CA LEU A 295 24.31 -3.73 -14.79
C LEU A 295 23.12 -3.16 -15.58
N LEU A 296 21.90 -3.32 -15.05
CA LEU A 296 20.69 -2.75 -15.63
C LEU A 296 20.66 -1.23 -15.48
N GLY A 297 21.06 -0.68 -14.33
CA GLY A 297 21.19 0.77 -14.15
C GLY A 297 22.16 1.40 -15.15
N LEU A 298 23.31 0.76 -15.43
CA LEU A 298 24.30 1.22 -16.42
C LEU A 298 23.78 1.18 -17.86
N SER A 299 22.71 0.43 -18.14
CA SER A 299 22.08 0.42 -19.46
C SER A 299 21.44 1.77 -19.83
N LEU A 300 21.08 2.58 -18.83
CA LEU A 300 20.51 3.91 -19.05
C LEU A 300 21.59 4.92 -19.45
N GLU A 301 21.27 5.71 -20.46
CA GLU A 301 22.17 6.74 -21.00
C GLU A 301 22.51 7.81 -19.94
N SER A 302 21.55 8.20 -19.10
CA SER A 302 21.76 9.16 -18.01
C SER A 302 22.86 8.71 -17.03
N ASN A 303 22.94 7.41 -16.74
CA ASN A 303 23.97 6.85 -15.86
C ASN A 303 25.32 6.68 -16.57
N GLN A 304 25.31 6.50 -17.90
CA GLN A 304 26.53 6.49 -18.72
C GLN A 304 27.19 7.87 -18.77
N LEU A 305 26.41 8.96 -18.81
CA LEU A 305 26.94 10.33 -18.77
C LEU A 305 27.72 10.62 -17.48
N LEU A 306 27.34 10.02 -16.36
CA LEU A 306 28.08 10.14 -15.10
C LEU A 306 29.48 9.50 -15.16
N LEU A 307 29.68 8.60 -16.11
CA LEU A 307 30.92 7.85 -16.34
C LEU A 307 31.63 8.29 -17.63
N GLN A 308 31.25 9.44 -18.21
CA GLN A 308 31.77 9.92 -19.50
C GLN A 308 33.30 10.15 -19.47
N GLY A 309 33.88 10.44 -18.29
CA GLY A 309 35.33 10.46 -18.09
C GLY A 309 36.03 9.09 -18.27
N PHE A 310 35.27 7.99 -18.37
CA PHE A 310 35.75 6.62 -18.57
C PHE A 310 35.22 5.98 -19.87
N LEU A 311 34.20 6.57 -20.50
CA LEU A 311 33.48 6.05 -21.68
C LEU A 311 33.72 6.95 -22.90
N THR A 312 34.27 6.40 -23.98
CA THR A 312 34.59 7.15 -25.21
C THR A 312 33.44 7.26 -26.22
N GLU A 313 32.36 6.49 -26.05
CA GLU A 313 31.19 6.52 -26.94
C GLU A 313 29.88 6.40 -26.16
N THR A 314 28.97 7.36 -26.34
CA THR A 314 27.58 7.32 -25.82
C THR A 314 26.66 6.86 -26.94
N GLY A 315 26.06 5.68 -26.79
CA GLY A 315 25.16 5.10 -27.79
C GLY A 315 24.53 3.82 -27.26
N SER A 316 23.31 3.93 -26.74
CA SER A 316 22.47 2.79 -26.35
C SER A 316 21.31 2.68 -27.34
N SER A 317 21.02 1.48 -27.84
CA SER A 317 19.76 1.22 -28.55
C SER A 317 18.63 1.07 -27.52
N THR A 318 17.85 2.14 -27.30
CA THR A 318 16.67 2.19 -26.41
C THR A 318 15.71 1.00 -26.57
N LYS A 319 15.62 0.45 -27.79
CA LYS A 319 14.75 -0.71 -28.13
C LYS A 319 15.04 -1.99 -27.31
N ASN A 320 16.25 -2.21 -26.82
CA ASN A 320 16.61 -3.42 -26.04
C ASN A 320 16.17 -3.33 -24.56
N ILE A 321 16.00 -2.11 -24.04
CA ILE A 321 15.65 -1.85 -22.64
C ILE A 321 14.17 -2.16 -22.39
N GLU A 322 13.27 -1.71 -23.28
CA GLU A 322 11.83 -1.99 -23.18
C GLU A 322 11.53 -3.50 -23.19
N ASP A 323 12.20 -4.24 -24.07
CA ASP A 323 12.10 -5.70 -24.13
C ASP A 323 12.62 -6.38 -22.86
N THR A 324 13.65 -5.81 -22.24
CA THR A 324 14.20 -6.29 -20.96
C THR A 324 13.24 -6.01 -19.81
N VAL A 325 12.65 -4.80 -19.74
CA VAL A 325 11.61 -4.45 -18.77
C VAL A 325 10.43 -5.42 -18.88
N LYS A 326 9.94 -5.67 -20.10
CA LYS A 326 8.85 -6.63 -20.34
C LYS A 326 9.22 -8.04 -19.86
N TYR A 327 10.45 -8.48 -20.10
CA TYR A 327 10.96 -9.76 -19.64
C TYR A 327 11.03 -9.87 -18.11
N ILE A 328 11.54 -8.84 -17.43
CA ILE A 328 11.59 -8.78 -15.96
C ILE A 328 10.17 -8.87 -15.37
N LYS A 329 9.23 -8.09 -15.93
CA LYS A 329 7.81 -8.16 -15.53
C LYS A 329 7.22 -9.56 -15.69
N GLU A 330 7.56 -10.27 -16.76
CA GLU A 330 7.14 -11.67 -16.97
C GLU A 330 7.76 -12.62 -15.92
N LYS A 331 9.04 -12.45 -15.58
CA LYS A 331 9.71 -13.25 -14.56
C LYS A 331 9.10 -13.04 -13.17
N ILE A 332 8.76 -11.81 -12.79
CA ILE A 332 8.07 -11.52 -11.52
C ILE A 332 6.73 -12.27 -11.44
N ARG A 333 5.97 -12.36 -12.55
CA ARG A 333 4.70 -13.08 -12.58
C ARG A 333 4.85 -14.60 -12.40
N LYS A 334 5.99 -15.17 -12.79
CA LYS A 334 6.27 -16.62 -12.72
C LYS A 334 7.03 -17.05 -11.48
N ASN A 335 7.74 -16.14 -10.80
CA ASN A 335 8.64 -16.47 -9.71
C ASN A 335 7.89 -16.67 -8.37
N THR A 336 8.37 -17.61 -7.57
CA THR A 336 7.81 -17.98 -6.26
C THR A 336 8.66 -17.51 -5.07
N SER A 337 9.91 -17.10 -5.27
CA SER A 337 10.76 -16.55 -4.19
C SER A 337 10.45 -15.06 -3.96
N PRO A 338 10.13 -14.64 -2.72
CA PRO A 338 9.97 -13.24 -2.37
C PRO A 338 11.22 -12.41 -2.63
N GLU A 339 12.39 -12.93 -2.26
CA GLU A 339 13.69 -12.26 -2.37
C GLU A 339 14.01 -11.98 -3.84
N SER A 340 13.85 -13.00 -4.70
CA SER A 340 14.01 -12.84 -6.15
C SER A 340 13.02 -11.83 -6.74
N CYS A 341 11.75 -11.85 -6.30
CA CYS A 341 10.76 -10.89 -6.79
C CYS A 341 11.16 -9.46 -6.39
N ILE A 342 11.53 -9.24 -5.14
CA ILE A 342 12.00 -7.95 -4.62
C ILE A 342 13.21 -7.47 -5.42
N ASN A 343 14.21 -8.33 -5.67
CA ASN A 343 15.37 -7.96 -6.46
C ASN A 343 15.00 -7.54 -7.89
N LEU A 344 14.13 -8.30 -8.57
CA LEU A 344 13.64 -7.94 -9.90
C LEU A 344 12.86 -6.62 -9.92
N PHE A 345 12.11 -6.31 -8.85
CA PHE A 345 11.47 -4.99 -8.70
C PHE A 345 12.51 -3.87 -8.52
N LEU A 346 13.53 -4.09 -7.68
CA LEU A 346 14.63 -3.15 -7.52
C LEU A 346 15.37 -2.92 -8.84
N CYS A 347 15.48 -3.95 -9.69
CA CYS A 347 16.02 -3.81 -11.05
C CYS A 347 15.18 -2.89 -11.94
N LEU A 348 13.83 -2.94 -11.84
CA LEU A 348 12.95 -2.01 -12.56
C LEU A 348 13.13 -0.57 -12.08
N ILE A 349 13.33 -0.38 -10.76
CA ILE A 349 13.66 0.94 -10.19
C ILE A 349 14.98 1.47 -10.76
N GLU A 350 16.01 0.63 -10.88
CA GLU A 350 17.29 1.04 -11.51
C GLU A 350 17.13 1.38 -13.00
N LEU A 351 16.17 0.76 -13.68
CA LEU A 351 15.78 1.09 -15.07
C LEU A 351 14.86 2.31 -15.18
N ASN A 352 14.57 2.98 -14.06
CA ASN A 352 13.61 4.09 -13.99
C ASN A 352 12.20 3.72 -14.51
N ASP A 353 11.85 2.42 -14.45
CA ASP A 353 10.52 1.91 -14.82
C ASP A 353 9.64 1.82 -13.58
N HIS A 354 8.71 2.75 -13.47
CA HIS A 354 7.65 2.72 -12.46
C HIS A 354 6.35 2.09 -12.98
N SER A 355 6.33 1.70 -14.26
CA SER A 355 5.13 1.24 -14.93
C SER A 355 4.64 -0.10 -14.41
N LEU A 356 5.47 -0.96 -13.78
CA LEU A 356 4.95 -2.15 -13.10
C LEU A 356 4.11 -1.79 -11.86
N VAL A 357 4.44 -0.72 -11.14
CA VAL A 357 3.63 -0.24 -10.00
C VAL A 357 2.29 0.25 -10.50
N GLU A 358 2.30 1.01 -11.60
CA GLU A 358 1.10 1.50 -12.29
C GLU A 358 0.29 0.35 -12.88
N ASP A 359 0.93 -0.63 -13.50
CA ASP A 359 0.31 -1.85 -14.04
C ASP A 359 -0.34 -2.65 -12.91
N ILE A 360 0.34 -2.82 -11.77
CA ILE A 360 -0.23 -3.52 -10.62
C ILE A 360 -1.36 -2.71 -10.02
N GLN A 361 -1.25 -1.38 -9.89
CA GLN A 361 -2.35 -0.53 -9.47
C GLN A 361 -3.54 -0.63 -10.43
N MET A 362 -3.32 -0.59 -11.75
CA MET A 362 -4.33 -0.76 -12.78
C MET A 362 -4.94 -2.16 -12.77
N PHE A 363 -4.12 -3.20 -12.59
CA PHE A 363 -4.53 -4.60 -12.51
C PHE A 363 -5.36 -4.86 -11.24
N LEU A 364 -4.98 -4.26 -10.12
CA LEU A 364 -5.74 -4.29 -8.87
C LEU A 364 -7.05 -3.48 -8.99
N ASN A 365 -7.02 -2.31 -9.63
CA ASN A 365 -8.22 -1.51 -9.97
C ASN A 365 -9.17 -2.25 -10.93
N SER A 366 -8.64 -3.14 -11.79
CA SER A 366 -9.43 -3.91 -12.75
C SER A 366 -10.23 -5.05 -12.10
N GLY A 367 -9.86 -5.48 -10.89
CA GLY A 367 -10.60 -6.47 -10.11
C GLY A 367 -10.47 -7.92 -10.56
N SER A 368 -9.46 -8.26 -11.36
CA SER A 368 -9.19 -9.63 -11.85
C SER A 368 -8.59 -10.60 -10.80
N LEU A 369 -8.64 -10.26 -9.51
CA LEU A 369 -8.10 -11.11 -8.44
C LEU A 369 -8.93 -12.40 -8.20
N SER A 370 -10.08 -12.56 -8.86
CA SER A 370 -10.79 -13.84 -8.88
C SER A 370 -10.03 -14.93 -9.64
N GLU A 371 -9.09 -14.59 -10.52
CA GLU A 371 -8.37 -15.58 -11.36
C GLU A 371 -6.84 -15.62 -11.13
N ALA A 372 -6.22 -14.55 -10.62
CA ALA A 372 -4.80 -14.56 -10.26
C ALA A 372 -4.59 -14.71 -8.74
N LYS A 373 -4.43 -15.96 -8.26
CA LYS A 373 -3.95 -16.22 -6.90
C LYS A 373 -2.50 -15.76 -6.79
N LEU A 374 -2.28 -14.49 -6.42
CA LEU A 374 -0.94 -14.00 -6.12
C LEU A 374 -0.35 -14.85 -4.97
N SER A 375 0.86 -15.37 -5.19
CA SER A 375 1.59 -16.15 -4.18
C SER A 375 1.96 -15.26 -2.97
N GLY A 376 2.33 -15.87 -1.84
CA GLY A 376 2.81 -15.11 -0.67
C GLY A 376 3.96 -14.16 -1.02
N ALA A 377 4.89 -14.63 -1.85
CA ALA A 377 6.01 -13.86 -2.38
C ALA A 377 5.57 -12.64 -3.20
N GLN A 378 4.59 -12.82 -4.09
CA GLN A 378 4.09 -11.72 -4.92
C GLN A 378 3.40 -10.64 -4.09
N TRP A 379 2.71 -11.02 -3.02
CA TRP A 379 2.14 -10.06 -2.07
C TRP A 379 3.20 -9.32 -1.28
N GLN A 380 4.26 -10.01 -0.82
CA GLN A 380 5.38 -9.36 -0.14
C GLN A 380 6.08 -8.37 -1.05
N ALA A 381 6.31 -8.73 -2.31
CA ALA A 381 6.88 -7.83 -3.31
C ALA A 381 5.97 -6.62 -3.59
N LEU A 382 4.65 -6.83 -3.69
CA LEU A 382 3.68 -5.73 -3.83
C LEU A 382 3.70 -4.77 -2.63
N VAL A 383 3.72 -5.31 -1.40
CA VAL A 383 3.81 -4.49 -0.19
C VAL A 383 5.12 -3.70 -0.20
N PHE A 384 6.25 -4.35 -0.51
CA PHE A 384 7.53 -3.68 -0.64
C PHE A 384 7.48 -2.54 -1.66
N VAL A 385 6.86 -2.76 -2.82
CA VAL A 385 6.65 -1.74 -3.86
C VAL A 385 5.82 -0.56 -3.37
N LEU A 386 4.66 -0.82 -2.76
CA LEU A 386 3.80 0.24 -2.21
C LEU A 386 4.53 1.05 -1.13
N LEU A 387 5.37 0.39 -0.33
CA LEU A 387 6.20 1.03 0.69
C LEU A 387 7.46 1.72 0.13
N THR A 388 7.85 1.46 -1.13
CA THR A 388 9.06 2.02 -1.75
C THR A 388 8.78 3.10 -2.79
N SER A 389 7.53 3.26 -3.23
CA SER A 389 7.16 4.34 -4.14
C SER A 389 7.39 5.71 -3.48
N SER A 390 7.98 6.65 -4.22
CA SER A 390 8.45 7.96 -3.75
C SER A 390 7.36 8.94 -3.28
N LYS A 391 6.08 8.54 -3.34
CA LYS A 391 4.97 9.31 -2.80
C LYS A 391 4.68 8.81 -1.39
N GLU A 392 4.74 9.69 -0.38
CA GLU A 392 4.04 9.43 0.88
C GLU A 392 2.62 8.95 0.51
N LEU A 393 2.24 7.74 0.91
CA LEU A 393 0.91 7.21 0.65
C LEU A 393 -0.09 7.95 1.54
N ASP A 394 -0.41 9.20 1.18
CA ASP A 394 -1.32 10.06 1.93
C ASP A 394 -2.68 9.38 2.11
N GLU A 395 -3.16 8.69 1.08
CA GLU A 395 -4.38 7.89 1.11
C GLU A 395 -4.14 6.44 0.64
N PHE A 396 -4.53 5.50 1.49
CA PHE A 396 -4.76 4.10 1.13
C PHE A 396 -6.26 3.84 0.98
N ASP A 397 -6.72 3.35 -0.17
CA ASP A 397 -8.11 2.91 -0.37
C ASP A 397 -8.12 1.43 -0.75
N LEU A 398 -8.62 0.58 0.14
CA LEU A 398 -8.63 -0.88 -0.04
C LEU A 398 -9.43 -1.30 -1.29
N ARG A 399 -10.44 -0.53 -1.69
CA ARG A 399 -11.27 -0.84 -2.86
C ARG A 399 -10.52 -0.71 -4.18
N LYS A 400 -9.46 0.11 -4.22
CA LYS A 400 -8.52 0.17 -5.35
C LYS A 400 -7.75 -1.14 -5.49
N TYR A 401 -7.62 -1.89 -4.40
CA TYR A 401 -6.80 -3.09 -4.35
C TYR A 401 -7.60 -4.39 -4.45
N CYS A 402 -8.88 -4.36 -4.07
CA CYS A 402 -9.73 -5.54 -4.06
C CYS A 402 -11.16 -5.16 -4.42
N LYS A 403 -11.68 -5.67 -5.55
CA LYS A 403 -13.13 -5.64 -5.80
C LYS A 403 -13.82 -6.67 -4.91
N SER A 404 -14.92 -6.28 -4.28
CA SER A 404 -15.78 -7.22 -3.56
C SER A 404 -16.27 -8.29 -4.54
N ASN A 405 -15.91 -9.55 -4.31
CA ASN A 405 -16.65 -10.67 -4.90
C ASN A 405 -17.99 -10.76 -4.17
N ASP A 406 -18.91 -9.85 -4.48
CA ASP A 406 -20.25 -9.78 -3.88
C ASP A 406 -21.14 -10.99 -4.23
N GLY A 407 -20.66 -11.93 -5.06
CA GLY A 407 -21.41 -13.12 -5.48
C GLY A 407 -21.29 -14.38 -4.62
N LEU A 408 -20.35 -14.46 -3.65
CA LEU A 408 -20.03 -15.76 -3.01
C LEU A 408 -20.28 -15.87 -1.49
N LEU A 409 -20.72 -14.82 -0.82
CA LEU A 409 -20.96 -14.87 0.64
C LEU A 409 -22.33 -14.32 1.02
N ARG A 410 -23.38 -15.14 0.89
CA ARG A 410 -24.62 -14.99 1.68
C ARG A 410 -25.56 -16.20 1.65
N ASN A 411 -25.04 -17.42 1.50
CA ASN A 411 -25.78 -18.64 1.83
C ASN A 411 -25.92 -18.82 3.35
N ILE A 412 -26.60 -17.90 4.02
CA ILE A 412 -27.09 -18.13 5.39
C ILE A 412 -28.56 -17.66 5.45
N PRO A 413 -29.52 -18.55 5.76
CA PRO A 413 -30.89 -18.12 6.00
C PRO A 413 -30.92 -17.23 7.24
N LYS A 414 -31.54 -16.05 7.12
CA LYS A 414 -31.94 -15.23 8.27
C LYS A 414 -32.98 -16.00 9.09
N VAL A 415 -32.53 -16.84 10.01
CA VAL A 415 -33.39 -17.38 11.06
C VAL A 415 -33.69 -16.23 12.03
N ARG A 416 -34.98 -15.98 12.24
CA ARG A 416 -35.50 -15.05 13.25
C ARG A 416 -34.83 -15.33 14.60
N VAL A 417 -34.26 -14.30 15.21
CA VAL A 417 -33.77 -14.33 16.58
C VAL A 417 -34.96 -14.54 17.53
N ASN A 418 -35.07 -15.74 18.08
CA ASN A 418 -35.52 -15.89 19.46
C ASN A 418 -34.27 -15.93 20.34
N LYS A 419 -34.39 -15.32 21.52
CA LYS A 419 -33.32 -15.21 22.52
C LYS A 419 -32.88 -16.61 22.99
N ASP A 420 -31.60 -16.67 23.36
CA ASP A 420 -30.86 -17.78 23.99
C ASP A 420 -30.02 -18.68 23.07
N ALA A 421 -28.87 -19.04 23.65
CA ALA A 421 -27.77 -19.88 23.17
C ALA A 421 -26.66 -19.18 22.36
N GLY A 422 -25.52 -19.01 23.04
CA GLY A 422 -24.25 -18.67 22.42
C GLY A 422 -23.61 -19.82 21.65
N LEU A 423 -22.42 -19.51 21.13
CA LEU A 423 -21.44 -20.34 20.44
C LEU A 423 -21.56 -20.50 18.91
N LYS A 424 -20.50 -19.96 18.28
CA LYS A 424 -19.85 -20.33 17.01
C LYS A 424 -20.57 -19.95 15.71
N PHE A 425 -20.04 -18.90 15.07
CA PHE A 425 -19.88 -18.87 13.62
C PHE A 425 -18.44 -18.48 13.26
N CYS A 426 -17.61 -19.50 13.05
CA CYS A 426 -16.38 -19.39 12.27
C CYS A 426 -16.72 -20.02 10.90
N GLN A 427 -16.66 -19.29 9.79
CA GLN A 427 -16.35 -19.91 8.49
C GLN A 427 -16.00 -18.91 7.37
N LYS A 428 -14.77 -19.12 6.87
CA LYS A 428 -14.20 -18.79 5.55
C LYS A 428 -13.79 -17.34 5.27
N SER A 429 -12.47 -17.17 5.32
CA SER A 429 -11.73 -16.01 4.87
C SER A 429 -12.04 -15.69 3.41
N SER A 430 -12.59 -14.50 3.18
CA SER A 430 -12.71 -13.93 1.84
C SER A 430 -11.30 -13.63 1.31
N SER A 431 -11.07 -13.78 0.00
CA SER A 431 -9.81 -13.34 -0.63
C SER A 431 -9.48 -11.88 -0.31
N LEU A 432 -10.52 -11.07 -0.11
CA LEU A 432 -10.47 -9.67 0.33
C LEU A 432 -9.84 -9.51 1.72
N GLU A 433 -10.21 -10.35 2.70
CA GLU A 433 -9.64 -10.31 4.05
C GLU A 433 -8.16 -10.67 4.06
N VAL A 434 -7.75 -11.72 3.33
CA VAL A 434 -6.33 -12.10 3.23
C VAL A 434 -5.50 -10.98 2.57
N GLY A 435 -6.03 -10.37 1.50
CA GLY A 435 -5.39 -9.22 0.83
C GLY A 435 -5.25 -8.03 1.77
N PHE A 436 -6.32 -7.66 2.49
CA PHE A 436 -6.29 -6.61 3.50
C PHE A 436 -5.24 -6.85 4.58
N LEU A 437 -5.20 -8.05 5.16
CA LEU A 437 -4.23 -8.40 6.19
C LEU A 437 -2.79 -8.30 5.68
N ARG A 438 -2.54 -8.63 4.41
CA ARG A 438 -1.22 -8.48 3.77
C ARG A 438 -0.86 -7.02 3.51
N LEU A 439 -1.84 -6.16 3.29
CA LEU A 439 -1.64 -4.72 3.05
C LEU A 439 -1.61 -3.86 4.32
N LEU A 440 -1.74 -4.44 5.53
CA LEU A 440 -1.63 -3.69 6.79
C LEU A 440 -0.36 -2.82 6.93
N PRO A 441 0.84 -3.25 6.48
CA PRO A 441 2.02 -2.40 6.52
C PRO A 441 1.83 -1.10 5.74
N VAL A 442 1.06 -1.14 4.65
CA VAL A 442 0.72 0.01 3.81
C VAL A 442 -0.25 0.93 4.55
N VAL A 443 -1.32 0.37 5.14
CA VAL A 443 -2.27 1.12 6.00
C VAL A 443 -1.54 1.87 7.12
N LYS A 444 -0.54 1.22 7.72
CA LYS A 444 0.22 1.76 8.85
C LYS A 444 1.07 2.98 8.50
N VAL A 445 1.58 3.05 7.27
CA VAL A 445 2.36 4.21 6.80
C VAL A 445 1.51 5.26 6.08
N SER A 446 0.20 5.02 5.93
CA SER A 446 -0.72 5.98 5.32
C SER A 446 -1.32 6.95 6.32
N ARG A 447 -1.57 8.20 5.90
CA ARG A 447 -2.24 9.21 6.75
C ARG A 447 -3.75 9.00 6.77
N ARG A 448 -4.35 8.60 5.65
CA ARG A 448 -5.76 8.24 5.51
C ARG A 448 -5.92 6.81 5.01
N ALA A 449 -6.80 6.04 5.65
CA ALA A 449 -7.21 4.72 5.19
C ALA A 449 -8.72 4.67 4.94
N VAL A 450 -9.11 4.37 3.70
CA VAL A 450 -10.50 4.20 3.25
C VAL A 450 -10.79 2.71 3.10
N LEU A 451 -11.56 2.16 4.03
CA LEU A 451 -11.93 0.75 4.10
C LEU A 451 -13.45 0.56 4.01
N ASN A 452 -14.13 1.45 3.30
CA ASN A 452 -15.59 1.48 3.18
C ASN A 452 -16.08 0.24 2.42
N GLN A 453 -17.13 -0.43 2.93
CA GLN A 453 -17.74 -1.62 2.33
C GLN A 453 -16.74 -2.72 1.93
N CYS A 454 -15.81 -3.02 2.84
CA CYS A 454 -14.76 -4.02 2.63
C CYS A 454 -15.04 -5.35 3.34
N ASN A 455 -16.28 -5.54 3.81
CA ASN A 455 -16.74 -6.75 4.53
C ASN A 455 -15.76 -7.16 5.64
N LEU A 456 -15.37 -6.18 6.46
CA LEU A 456 -14.38 -6.38 7.51
C LEU A 456 -14.92 -7.31 8.61
N SER A 457 -14.13 -8.32 8.96
CA SER A 457 -14.45 -9.25 10.05
C SER A 457 -13.89 -8.75 11.39
N GLU A 458 -14.20 -9.45 12.49
CA GLU A 458 -13.53 -9.23 13.78
C GLU A 458 -11.99 -9.39 13.68
N ARG A 459 -11.51 -10.31 12.83
CA ARG A 459 -10.07 -10.49 12.58
C ARG A 459 -9.48 -9.26 11.91
N SER A 460 -10.19 -8.66 10.95
CA SER A 460 -9.79 -7.39 10.34
C SER A 460 -9.76 -6.24 11.36
N CYS A 461 -10.75 -6.15 12.25
CA CYS A 461 -10.74 -5.16 13.35
C CYS A 461 -9.54 -5.35 14.27
N ARG A 462 -9.23 -6.60 14.65
CA ARG A 462 -8.07 -6.90 15.50
C ARG A 462 -6.74 -6.55 14.83
N ALA A 463 -6.65 -6.78 13.53
CA ALA A 463 -5.52 -6.32 12.74
C ALA A 463 -5.38 -4.79 12.73
N LEU A 464 -6.49 -4.05 12.60
CA LEU A 464 -6.49 -2.59 12.69
C LEU A 464 -6.02 -2.08 14.07
N VAL A 465 -6.36 -2.79 15.15
CA VAL A 465 -5.84 -2.46 16.50
C VAL A 465 -4.31 -2.44 16.52
N SER A 466 -3.65 -3.37 15.83
CA SER A 466 -2.18 -3.41 15.75
C SER A 466 -1.59 -2.19 15.01
N VAL A 467 -2.34 -1.65 14.05
CA VAL A 467 -1.96 -0.42 13.33
C VAL A 467 -2.17 0.80 14.21
N LEU A 468 -3.34 0.93 14.83
CA LEU A 468 -3.69 2.04 15.72
C LEU A 468 -2.79 2.10 16.96
N SER A 469 -2.34 0.94 17.45
CA SER A 469 -1.49 0.86 18.65
C SER A 469 0.00 1.03 18.37
N SER A 470 0.41 1.25 17.12
CA SER A 470 1.83 1.32 16.77
C SER A 470 2.37 2.75 16.81
N ASN A 471 3.48 2.96 17.51
CA ASN A 471 4.19 4.24 17.61
C ASN A 471 4.66 4.80 16.25
N VAL A 472 4.98 3.93 15.29
CA VAL A 472 5.39 4.30 13.92
C VAL A 472 4.20 4.47 12.96
N SER A 473 2.95 4.29 13.43
CA SER A 473 1.78 4.55 12.60
C SER A 473 1.67 6.03 12.26
N LEU A 474 1.32 6.33 11.00
CA LEU A 474 1.05 7.68 10.51
C LEU A 474 -0.46 7.95 10.36
N LEU A 475 -1.30 6.96 10.66
CA LEU A 475 -2.74 7.00 10.40
C LEU A 475 -3.44 8.03 11.29
N LYS A 476 -4.03 9.03 10.62
CA LYS A 476 -4.84 10.10 11.22
C LYS A 476 -6.32 9.98 10.88
N GLU A 477 -6.65 9.44 9.71
CA GLU A 477 -8.03 9.28 9.26
C GLU A 477 -8.34 7.82 8.92
N LEU A 478 -9.42 7.28 9.50
CA LEU A 478 -9.89 5.93 9.23
C LEU A 478 -11.38 5.94 8.88
N GLU A 479 -11.69 5.51 7.67
CA GLU A 479 -13.07 5.34 7.20
C GLU A 479 -13.44 3.86 7.11
N LEU A 480 -14.49 3.49 7.83
CA LEU A 480 -15.01 2.12 7.92
C LEU A 480 -16.48 2.05 7.49
N ASN A 481 -16.97 3.04 6.76
CA ASN A 481 -18.39 3.20 6.43
C ASN A 481 -18.95 1.96 5.71
N ILE A 482 -20.22 1.65 5.95
CA ILE A 482 -20.94 0.56 5.27
C ILE A 482 -20.26 -0.81 5.47
N ASN A 483 -19.66 -1.04 6.64
CA ASN A 483 -19.21 -2.37 7.07
C ASN A 483 -20.10 -2.88 8.20
N ASP A 484 -20.53 -4.13 8.14
CA ASP A 484 -21.36 -4.74 9.19
C ASP A 484 -20.50 -5.11 10.43
N LEU A 485 -19.97 -4.08 11.10
CA LEU A 485 -19.05 -4.23 12.23
C LEU A 485 -19.78 -4.67 13.50
N GLU A 486 -21.04 -4.26 13.62
CA GLU A 486 -21.86 -4.37 14.83
C GLU A 486 -21.16 -3.72 16.05
N ASP A 487 -21.80 -3.79 17.23
CA ASP A 487 -21.21 -3.23 18.45
C ASP A 487 -19.89 -3.93 18.83
N SER A 488 -19.71 -5.21 18.44
CA SER A 488 -18.50 -5.98 18.69
C SER A 488 -17.27 -5.47 17.94
N GLY A 489 -17.44 -4.97 16.70
CA GLY A 489 -16.33 -4.40 15.93
C GLY A 489 -15.79 -3.13 16.60
N VAL A 490 -16.68 -2.26 17.07
CA VAL A 490 -16.30 -1.05 17.83
C VAL A 490 -15.64 -1.42 19.16
N LYS A 491 -16.17 -2.44 19.85
CA LYS A 491 -15.54 -2.99 21.07
C LYS A 491 -14.14 -3.54 20.81
N CYS A 492 -13.89 -4.15 19.65
CA CYS A 492 -12.55 -4.61 19.28
C CYS A 492 -11.59 -3.44 19.05
N LEU A 493 -12.03 -2.44 18.26
CA LEU A 493 -11.22 -1.27 17.90
C LEU A 493 -10.88 -0.37 19.10
N SER A 494 -11.72 -0.36 20.15
CA SER A 494 -11.56 0.53 21.30
C SER A 494 -10.17 0.46 21.93
N SER A 495 -9.61 -0.74 22.11
CA SER A 495 -8.28 -0.95 22.67
C SER A 495 -7.17 -0.22 21.87
N GLY A 496 -7.29 -0.21 20.54
CA GLY A 496 -6.39 0.52 19.67
C GLY A 496 -6.61 2.03 19.73
N LEU A 497 -7.87 2.47 19.81
CA LEU A 497 -8.22 3.89 19.93
C LEU A 497 -7.77 4.50 21.27
N THR A 498 -7.74 3.70 22.34
CA THR A 498 -7.25 4.11 23.67
C THR A 498 -5.75 3.92 23.86
N SER A 499 -5.03 3.41 22.87
CA SER A 499 -3.57 3.25 22.98
C SER A 499 -2.87 4.60 23.06
N ILE A 500 -1.84 4.71 23.89
CA ILE A 500 -0.98 5.91 23.99
C ILE A 500 -0.26 6.25 22.68
N HIS A 501 -0.19 5.29 21.75
CA HIS A 501 0.46 5.44 20.46
C HIS A 501 -0.52 5.79 19.34
N SER A 502 -1.82 5.78 19.61
CA SER A 502 -2.83 6.15 18.63
C SER A 502 -2.69 7.63 18.27
N LYS A 503 -2.65 7.93 16.97
CA LYS A 503 -2.64 9.30 16.43
C LYS A 503 -3.91 9.60 15.63
N LEU A 504 -4.92 8.75 15.77
CA LEU A 504 -6.15 8.83 14.99
C LEU A 504 -6.97 10.05 15.41
N GLU A 505 -7.24 10.93 14.47
CA GLU A 505 -7.98 12.19 14.65
C GLU A 505 -9.41 12.06 14.10
N ILE A 506 -9.59 11.34 12.99
CA ILE A 506 -10.87 11.19 12.30
C ILE A 506 -11.27 9.72 12.22
N LEU A 507 -12.46 9.39 12.74
CA LEU A 507 -13.07 8.07 12.63
C LEU A 507 -14.47 8.18 12.02
N ARG A 508 -14.70 7.49 10.90
CA ARG A 508 -16.01 7.41 10.24
C ARG A 508 -16.56 5.99 10.28
N LEU A 509 -17.73 5.83 10.92
CA LEU A 509 -18.43 4.57 11.17
C LEU A 509 -19.90 4.65 10.68
N ASN A 510 -20.14 5.37 9.59
CA ASN A 510 -21.49 5.54 9.03
C ASN A 510 -22.04 4.18 8.57
N ARG A 511 -23.30 3.87 8.93
CA ARG A 511 -24.00 2.63 8.53
C ARG A 511 -23.22 1.35 8.84
N CYS A 512 -22.70 1.27 10.06
CA CYS A 512 -21.93 0.11 10.51
C CYS A 512 -22.75 -0.91 11.32
N ASN A 513 -24.08 -0.79 11.26
CA ASN A 513 -25.03 -1.60 12.04
C ASN A 513 -24.80 -1.49 13.56
N LEU A 514 -24.48 -0.28 14.02
CA LEU A 514 -24.23 0.00 15.43
C LEU A 514 -25.54 0.30 16.17
N THR A 515 -25.58 -0.05 17.45
CA THR A 515 -26.72 0.21 18.34
C THR A 515 -26.29 1.07 19.53
N GLU A 516 -27.25 1.40 20.41
CA GLU A 516 -27.00 2.08 21.68
C GLU A 516 -25.85 1.51 22.53
N ARG A 517 -25.50 0.22 22.41
CA ARG A 517 -24.43 -0.43 23.19
C ARG A 517 -23.03 0.03 22.79
N CYS A 518 -22.80 0.37 21.51
CA CYS A 518 -21.48 0.86 21.09
C CYS A 518 -21.14 2.20 21.75
N CYS A 519 -22.15 2.99 22.12
CA CYS A 519 -21.95 4.33 22.69
C CYS A 519 -21.26 4.31 24.06
N GLU A 520 -21.45 3.26 24.87
CA GLU A 520 -20.71 3.11 26.13
C GLU A 520 -19.21 2.91 25.87
N VAL A 521 -18.88 2.06 24.90
CA VAL A 521 -17.49 1.83 24.48
C VAL A 521 -16.89 3.12 23.93
N LEU A 522 -17.58 3.82 23.04
CA LEU A 522 -17.08 5.08 22.48
C LEU A 522 -16.97 6.18 23.54
N ALA A 523 -17.88 6.24 24.51
CA ALA A 523 -17.77 7.16 25.64
C ALA A 523 -16.48 6.91 26.44
N SER A 524 -16.10 5.64 26.66
CA SER A 524 -14.82 5.30 27.31
C SER A 524 -13.61 5.73 26.49
N VAL A 525 -13.65 5.58 25.17
CA VAL A 525 -12.59 6.04 24.25
C VAL A 525 -12.44 7.57 24.32
N LEU A 526 -13.55 8.30 24.24
CA LEU A 526 -13.57 9.76 24.29
C LEU A 526 -13.13 10.33 25.65
N SER A 527 -13.33 9.57 26.73
CA SER A 527 -12.90 9.93 28.09
C SER A 527 -11.42 9.63 28.34
N SER A 528 -10.71 8.97 27.41
CA SER A 528 -9.32 8.58 27.59
C SER A 528 -8.36 9.71 27.26
N ASN A 529 -7.37 9.96 28.14
CA ASN A 529 -6.30 10.94 27.92
C ASN A 529 -5.48 10.70 26.64
N SER A 530 -5.36 9.44 26.24
CA SER A 530 -4.64 9.00 25.03
C SER A 530 -5.42 9.20 23.73
N SER A 531 -6.70 9.53 23.79
CA SER A 531 -7.49 9.76 22.59
C SER A 531 -7.10 11.07 21.90
N HIS A 532 -6.95 11.02 20.59
CA HIS A 532 -6.68 12.16 19.72
C HIS A 532 -7.86 12.48 18.79
N LEU A 533 -9.00 11.79 18.96
CA LEU A 533 -10.16 11.97 18.11
C LEU A 533 -10.72 13.40 18.23
N THR A 534 -10.75 14.10 17.10
CA THR A 534 -11.37 15.40 16.92
C THR A 534 -12.66 15.29 16.12
N ASN A 535 -12.77 14.28 15.23
CA ASN A 535 -13.94 14.08 14.39
C ASN A 535 -14.47 12.64 14.48
N LEU A 536 -15.75 12.51 14.79
CA LEU A 536 -16.45 11.23 14.85
C LEU A 536 -17.76 11.29 14.08
N ASP A 537 -17.89 10.38 13.10
CA ASP A 537 -19.12 10.22 12.32
C ASP A 537 -19.77 8.86 12.62
N LEU A 538 -20.94 8.90 13.25
CA LEU A 538 -21.75 7.72 13.57
C LEU A 538 -23.09 7.72 12.82
N SER A 539 -23.21 8.53 11.77
CA SER A 539 -24.47 8.73 11.05
C SER A 539 -25.10 7.42 10.56
N ASP A 540 -26.42 7.38 10.53
CA ASP A 540 -27.22 6.23 10.09
C ASP A 540 -26.91 4.90 10.83
N ASN A 541 -26.72 5.01 12.14
CA ASN A 541 -26.75 3.88 13.07
C ASN A 541 -27.92 4.04 14.06
N ASP A 542 -28.50 2.95 14.53
CA ASP A 542 -29.71 2.98 15.36
C ASP A 542 -29.36 3.21 16.85
N LEU A 543 -28.70 4.35 17.14
CA LEU A 543 -28.17 4.67 18.48
C LEU A 543 -29.25 5.10 19.49
N LYS A 544 -30.29 5.80 19.00
CA LYS A 544 -31.41 6.32 19.81
C LYS A 544 -30.97 7.26 20.94
N ASP A 545 -31.95 7.72 21.73
CA ASP A 545 -31.68 8.59 22.88
C ASP A 545 -30.86 7.90 23.97
N SER A 546 -31.04 6.59 24.18
CA SER A 546 -30.29 5.81 25.16
C SER A 546 -28.79 5.79 24.83
N GLY A 547 -28.44 5.53 23.56
CA GLY A 547 -27.05 5.58 23.09
C GLY A 547 -26.47 6.99 23.17
N VAL A 548 -27.22 8.02 22.75
CA VAL A 548 -26.75 9.41 22.84
C VAL A 548 -26.53 9.85 24.29
N LYS A 549 -27.36 9.40 25.23
CA LYS A 549 -27.16 9.66 26.66
C LYS A 549 -25.88 9.03 27.18
N LEU A 550 -25.57 7.79 26.79
CA LEU A 550 -24.30 7.12 27.14
C LEU A 550 -23.10 7.88 26.54
N LEU A 551 -23.18 8.25 25.26
CA LEU A 551 -22.12 8.99 24.58
C LEU A 551 -21.87 10.36 25.23
N SER A 552 -22.93 11.02 25.68
CA SER A 552 -22.87 12.32 26.37
C SER A 552 -22.04 12.28 27.66
N VAL A 553 -22.00 11.13 28.37
CA VAL A 553 -21.17 10.95 29.56
C VAL A 553 -19.69 11.12 29.24
N GLY A 554 -19.22 10.54 28.12
CA GLY A 554 -17.84 10.68 27.68
C GLY A 554 -17.55 12.04 27.07
N LEU A 555 -18.48 12.60 26.29
CA LEU A 555 -18.32 13.94 25.70
C LEU A 555 -18.22 15.07 26.74
N ALA A 556 -18.82 14.88 27.92
CA ALA A 556 -18.78 15.85 29.01
C ALA A 556 -17.46 15.84 29.80
N LYS A 557 -16.54 14.90 29.51
CA LYS A 557 -15.27 14.77 30.22
C LYS A 557 -14.24 15.81 29.75
N PRO A 558 -13.44 16.40 30.66
CA PRO A 558 -12.37 17.34 30.30
C PRO A 558 -11.34 16.78 29.32
N GLU A 559 -11.14 15.47 29.33
CA GLU A 559 -10.19 14.76 28.48
C GLU A 559 -10.64 14.67 27.01
N CYS A 560 -11.94 14.86 26.74
CA CYS A 560 -12.53 14.72 25.42
C CYS A 560 -12.13 15.90 24.51
N LYS A 561 -11.44 15.59 23.41
CA LYS A 561 -10.96 16.58 22.41
C LYS A 561 -11.87 16.73 21.20
N LEU A 562 -13.05 16.08 21.21
CA LEU A 562 -13.91 15.99 20.04
C LEU A 562 -14.48 17.37 19.67
N GLU A 563 -14.25 17.78 18.42
CA GLU A 563 -14.72 19.04 17.86
C GLU A 563 -15.89 18.86 16.89
N ILE A 564 -15.93 17.75 16.15
CA ILE A 564 -16.98 17.46 15.17
C ILE A 564 -17.63 16.13 15.51
N LEU A 565 -18.95 16.15 15.72
CA LEU A 565 -19.76 14.96 15.94
C LEU A 565 -20.91 14.93 14.94
N ARG A 566 -21.07 13.81 14.22
CA ARG A 566 -22.20 13.56 13.34
C ARG A 566 -23.03 12.38 13.83
N LEU A 567 -24.31 12.65 14.10
CA LEU A 567 -25.34 11.70 14.53
C LEU A 567 -26.56 11.80 13.60
N SER A 568 -26.31 12.12 12.33
CA SER A 568 -27.36 12.32 11.35
C SER A 568 -28.09 11.00 11.07
N GLY A 569 -29.42 10.97 11.23
CA GLY A 569 -30.19 9.74 11.01
C GLY A 569 -30.06 8.69 12.11
N CYS A 570 -29.75 9.06 13.35
CA CYS A 570 -29.49 8.10 14.43
C CYS A 570 -30.70 7.78 15.33
N LEU A 571 -31.92 8.08 14.88
CA LEU A 571 -33.18 7.89 15.61
C LEU A 571 -33.25 8.66 16.93
N VAL A 572 -32.65 9.85 16.96
CA VAL A 572 -32.57 10.70 18.15
C VAL A 572 -33.84 11.55 18.27
N THR A 573 -34.43 11.57 19.46
CA THR A 573 -35.60 12.39 19.78
C THR A 573 -35.21 13.55 20.72
N VAL A 574 -36.21 14.29 21.20
CA VAL A 574 -36.03 15.41 22.14
C VAL A 574 -35.15 15.06 23.35
N ASP A 575 -35.19 13.82 23.85
CA ASP A 575 -34.44 13.39 25.03
C ASP A 575 -32.92 13.32 24.75
N GLY A 576 -32.53 12.78 23.60
CA GLY A 576 -31.13 12.76 23.16
C GLY A 576 -30.63 14.17 22.85
N PHE A 577 -31.45 15.02 22.22
CA PHE A 577 -31.12 16.44 22.01
C PHE A 577 -30.90 17.17 23.34
N THR A 578 -31.72 16.89 24.34
CA THR A 578 -31.58 17.47 25.68
C THR A 578 -30.27 17.02 26.34
N SER A 579 -29.92 15.74 26.21
CA SER A 579 -28.66 15.18 26.73
C SER A 579 -27.43 15.85 26.09
N LEU A 580 -27.43 16.02 24.76
CA LEU A 580 -26.34 16.71 24.05
C LEU A 580 -26.26 18.20 24.38
N ASN A 581 -27.40 18.87 24.60
CA ASN A 581 -27.39 20.28 24.97
C ASN A 581 -26.70 20.51 26.32
N LEU A 582 -26.80 19.58 27.27
CA LEU A 582 -26.06 19.64 28.54
C LEU A 582 -24.54 19.56 28.31
N VAL A 583 -24.09 18.73 27.36
CA VAL A 583 -22.68 18.66 26.96
C VAL A 583 -22.23 19.99 26.36
N VAL A 584 -22.98 20.53 25.41
CA VAL A 584 -22.64 21.80 24.74
C VAL A 584 -22.62 22.99 25.72
N ALA A 585 -23.48 22.97 26.73
CA ALA A 585 -23.49 23.98 27.78
C ALA A 585 -22.32 23.86 28.78
N SER A 586 -21.62 22.72 28.81
CA SER A 586 -20.47 22.50 29.69
C SER A 586 -19.22 23.23 29.19
N ASN A 587 -18.49 23.85 30.13
CA ASN A 587 -17.22 24.53 29.82
C ASN A 587 -16.12 23.58 29.33
N HIS A 588 -16.25 22.29 29.62
CA HIS A 588 -15.30 21.25 29.23
C HIS A 588 -15.50 20.77 27.79
N SER A 589 -16.62 21.11 27.14
CA SER A 589 -16.86 20.69 25.77
C SER A 589 -15.93 21.41 24.78
N HIS A 590 -15.47 20.65 23.79
CA HIS A 590 -14.69 21.15 22.65
C HIS A 590 -15.47 21.14 21.33
N LEU A 591 -16.75 20.73 21.37
CA LEU A 591 -17.59 20.62 20.18
C LEU A 591 -17.79 21.98 19.50
N ARG A 592 -17.50 22.00 18.19
CA ARG A 592 -17.65 23.14 17.27
C ARG A 592 -18.70 22.88 16.19
N GLU A 593 -18.79 21.65 15.70
CA GLU A 593 -19.78 21.23 14.71
C GLU A 593 -20.57 20.02 15.20
N LEU A 594 -21.90 20.12 15.12
CA LEU A 594 -22.80 19.03 15.45
C LEU A 594 -23.82 18.83 14.33
N ASP A 595 -23.81 17.65 13.71
CA ASP A 595 -24.81 17.27 12.72
C ASP A 595 -25.84 16.31 13.34
N LEU A 596 -27.06 16.79 13.50
CA LEU A 596 -28.23 16.08 14.01
C LEU A 596 -29.36 16.02 12.98
N SER A 597 -29.07 16.24 11.70
CA SER A 597 -30.06 16.11 10.61
C SER A 597 -30.69 14.71 10.57
N TYR A 598 -31.85 14.59 9.93
CA TYR A 598 -32.65 13.35 9.84
C TYR A 598 -32.97 12.73 11.21
N ASN A 599 -33.31 13.57 12.20
CA ASN A 599 -33.77 13.16 13.52
C ASN A 599 -35.03 13.95 13.93
N HIS A 600 -35.53 13.74 15.14
CA HIS A 600 -36.73 14.42 15.65
C HIS A 600 -36.44 15.23 16.94
N PRO A 601 -35.94 16.47 16.83
CA PRO A 601 -35.65 17.28 18.00
C PRO A 601 -36.88 17.70 18.82
N GLY A 602 -38.08 17.67 18.22
CA GLY A 602 -39.25 18.39 18.73
C GLY A 602 -39.02 19.89 18.85
N ASP A 603 -40.04 20.63 19.27
CA ASP A 603 -39.93 22.10 19.46
C ASP A 603 -38.93 22.46 20.56
N ILE A 604 -38.84 21.61 21.59
CA ILE A 604 -37.94 21.81 22.73
C ILE A 604 -36.48 21.71 22.26
N GLY A 605 -36.11 20.64 21.53
CA GLY A 605 -34.74 20.45 21.05
C GLY A 605 -34.30 21.59 20.12
N VAL A 606 -35.19 22.07 19.23
CA VAL A 606 -34.92 23.23 18.36
C VAL A 606 -34.65 24.49 19.19
N LYS A 607 -35.47 24.75 20.21
CA LYS A 607 -35.28 25.93 21.08
C LYS A 607 -33.98 25.87 21.89
N LEU A 608 -33.61 24.68 22.41
CA LEU A 608 -32.38 24.48 23.17
C LEU A 608 -31.14 24.87 22.36
N PHE A 609 -30.97 24.30 21.16
CA PHE A 609 -29.79 24.58 20.34
C PHE A 609 -29.80 25.97 19.68
N SER A 610 -30.98 26.53 19.40
CA SER A 610 -31.11 27.93 18.99
C SER A 610 -30.60 28.90 20.06
N LYS A 611 -30.77 28.56 21.34
CA LYS A 611 -30.23 29.31 22.48
C LYS A 611 -28.73 29.06 22.65
N ALA A 612 -28.27 27.81 22.50
CA ALA A 612 -26.86 27.45 22.65
C ALA A 612 -25.96 28.19 21.65
N LEU A 613 -26.40 28.38 20.40
CA LEU A 613 -25.67 29.16 19.39
C LEU A 613 -25.57 30.66 19.72
N LYS A 614 -26.58 31.22 20.41
CA LYS A 614 -26.60 32.64 20.81
C LYS A 614 -25.73 32.89 22.04
N ASN A 615 -25.62 31.91 22.93
CA ASN A 615 -24.95 32.04 24.22
C ASN A 615 -23.49 31.57 24.17
N LYS A 616 -22.56 32.37 23.62
CA LYS A 616 -21.07 32.25 23.71
C LYS A 616 -20.49 30.82 23.93
N SER A 617 -21.10 29.79 23.35
CA SER A 617 -20.62 28.42 23.43
C SER A 617 -19.52 28.26 22.38
N LYS A 618 -18.67 27.24 22.52
CA LYS A 618 -17.67 26.94 21.48
C LYS A 618 -18.30 26.37 20.20
N LEU A 619 -19.60 26.04 20.23
CA LEU A 619 -20.34 25.49 19.11
C LEU A 619 -20.57 26.57 18.05
N GLN A 620 -20.03 26.34 16.86
CA GLN A 620 -20.06 27.28 15.73
C GLN A 620 -21.13 26.89 14.70
N LYS A 621 -21.39 25.60 14.54
CA LYS A 621 -22.27 25.08 13.50
C LYS A 621 -23.12 23.94 14.03
N ILE A 622 -24.42 24.03 13.78
CA ILE A 622 -25.34 22.92 13.98
C ILE A 622 -26.14 22.68 12.70
N ILE A 623 -26.24 21.42 12.30
CA ILE A 623 -27.08 20.99 11.19
C ILE A 623 -28.23 20.19 11.79
N MET A 624 -29.46 20.66 11.62
CA MET A 624 -30.65 19.99 12.14
C MET A 624 -31.64 19.60 11.04
N GLU A 625 -31.56 20.23 9.87
CA GLU A 625 -32.48 19.96 8.77
C GLU A 625 -31.92 18.89 7.82
N PRO A 626 -32.79 18.02 7.26
CA PRO A 626 -34.22 17.91 7.54
C PRO A 626 -34.51 17.28 8.91
N LYS A 627 -35.61 17.66 9.57
CA LYS A 627 -36.06 17.09 10.85
C LYS A 627 -37.52 16.68 10.84
N GLY A 628 -37.92 15.77 11.72
CA GLY A 628 -39.31 15.31 11.78
C GLY A 628 -39.47 13.89 12.32
N GLU A 629 -40.70 13.55 12.68
CA GLU A 629 -41.07 12.25 13.25
C GLU A 629 -40.87 11.10 12.25
N ASN A 630 -41.02 11.37 10.95
CA ASN A 630 -40.82 10.39 9.87
C ASN A 630 -39.42 9.70 9.90
N TRP A 631 -38.44 10.36 10.51
CA TRP A 631 -37.06 9.87 10.62
C TRP A 631 -36.82 8.94 11.82
N ILE A 632 -37.82 8.75 12.69
CA ILE A 632 -37.74 7.89 13.88
C ILE A 632 -38.23 6.47 13.56
N LYS A 633 -37.89 6.00 12.35
CA LYS A 633 -38.09 4.62 11.92
C LYS A 633 -36.72 4.03 11.56
N PRO A 634 -36.39 2.80 12.00
CA PRO A 634 -35.11 2.18 11.66
C PRO A 634 -35.02 1.84 10.17
N GLY A 635 -33.79 1.77 9.65
CA GLY A 635 -33.51 1.36 8.28
C GLY A 635 -33.76 2.42 7.20
N LEU A 636 -33.56 2.03 5.93
CA LEU A 636 -33.50 2.98 4.80
C LEU A 636 -34.85 3.56 4.38
N LYS A 637 -35.94 2.88 4.73
CA LYS A 637 -37.30 3.32 4.37
C LYS A 637 -37.68 4.66 5.01
N LYS A 638 -37.00 5.08 6.08
CA LYS A 638 -37.18 6.43 6.64
C LYS A 638 -36.88 7.52 5.62
N TYR A 639 -36.02 7.25 4.63
CA TYR A 639 -35.66 8.12 3.51
C TYR A 639 -36.60 8.04 2.32
N ALA A 640 -37.75 7.38 2.44
CA ALA A 640 -38.75 7.29 1.38
C ALA A 640 -39.05 8.67 0.77
N CYS A 641 -38.91 8.78 -0.55
CA CYS A 641 -39.33 9.95 -1.31
C CYS A 641 -40.40 9.57 -2.35
N ASP A 642 -41.30 10.52 -2.62
CA ASP A 642 -42.25 10.41 -3.71
C ASP A 642 -41.62 10.97 -4.99
N LEU A 643 -41.70 10.17 -6.06
CA LEU A 643 -41.14 10.48 -7.36
C LEU A 643 -42.21 10.36 -8.45
N THR A 644 -42.10 11.21 -9.47
CA THR A 644 -42.95 11.17 -10.66
C THR A 644 -42.11 11.20 -11.92
N LEU A 645 -42.51 10.47 -12.94
CA LEU A 645 -41.82 10.42 -14.22
C LEU A 645 -42.11 11.68 -15.03
N ASP A 646 -41.09 12.29 -15.64
CA ASP A 646 -41.24 13.49 -16.47
C ASP A 646 -41.55 13.11 -17.93
N PRO A 647 -42.78 13.35 -18.44
CA PRO A 647 -43.16 13.04 -19.81
C PRO A 647 -42.38 13.83 -20.88
N ASN A 648 -41.79 14.97 -20.52
CA ASN A 648 -41.01 15.80 -21.44
C ASN A 648 -39.64 15.18 -21.75
N THR A 649 -39.11 14.38 -20.83
CA THR A 649 -37.84 13.67 -21.02
C THR A 649 -38.03 12.34 -21.75
N ALA A 650 -39.20 11.71 -21.59
CA ALA A 650 -39.40 10.34 -22.03
C ALA A 650 -39.37 10.12 -23.53
N HIS A 651 -38.74 9.03 -23.94
CA HIS A 651 -38.76 8.62 -25.33
C HIS A 651 -40.20 8.46 -25.87
N LYS A 652 -40.43 8.85 -27.13
CA LYS A 652 -41.74 8.80 -27.84
C LYS A 652 -42.46 7.43 -27.84
N HIS A 653 -41.76 6.37 -27.44
CA HIS A 653 -42.26 5.00 -27.38
C HIS A 653 -42.82 4.64 -26.00
N PHE A 654 -42.87 5.59 -25.07
CA PHE A 654 -43.38 5.37 -23.73
C PHE A 654 -44.79 5.92 -23.56
N SER A 655 -45.57 5.21 -22.74
CA SER A 655 -46.88 5.61 -22.27
C SER A 655 -46.88 5.60 -20.74
N PHE A 656 -47.56 6.57 -20.15
CA PHE A 656 -47.61 6.75 -18.70
C PHE A 656 -48.97 6.35 -18.14
N SER A 657 -48.96 5.84 -16.91
CA SER A 657 -50.17 5.52 -16.15
C SER A 657 -49.91 5.69 -14.65
N ARG A 658 -50.97 5.58 -13.84
CA ARG A 658 -50.91 5.76 -12.37
C ARG A 658 -50.30 7.11 -11.98
N SER A 659 -50.84 8.20 -12.53
CA SER A 659 -50.37 9.56 -12.26
C SER A 659 -48.85 9.73 -12.47
N ASN A 660 -48.37 9.30 -13.64
CA ASN A 660 -46.94 9.31 -14.02
C ASN A 660 -46.01 8.52 -13.09
N ARG A 661 -46.52 7.52 -12.35
CA ARG A 661 -45.67 6.60 -11.57
C ARG A 661 -45.30 5.32 -12.31
N LYS A 662 -46.00 4.99 -13.41
CA LYS A 662 -45.71 3.81 -14.22
C LYS A 662 -45.43 4.19 -15.66
N VAL A 663 -44.29 3.78 -16.18
CA VAL A 663 -43.93 3.85 -17.60
C VAL A 663 -44.03 2.46 -18.22
N SER A 664 -44.67 2.38 -19.38
CA SER A 664 -44.78 1.16 -20.19
C SER A 664 -44.39 1.47 -21.63
N ARG A 665 -43.84 0.47 -22.32
CA ARG A 665 -43.53 0.60 -23.75
C ARG A 665 -44.83 0.51 -24.57
N LYS A 666 -45.03 1.45 -25.50
CA LYS A 666 -46.16 1.42 -26.44
C LYS A 666 -46.10 0.17 -27.34
N PRO A 667 -47.25 -0.45 -27.66
CA PRO A 667 -47.31 -1.54 -28.64
C PRO A 667 -46.86 -1.07 -30.02
N MET A 668 -46.32 -1.98 -30.82
CA MET A 668 -45.77 -1.66 -32.16
C MET A 668 -46.82 -1.06 -33.11
N SER A 669 -48.10 -1.37 -32.90
CA SER A 669 -49.24 -0.83 -33.66
C SER A 669 -49.51 0.66 -33.44
N VAL A 670 -48.99 1.27 -32.37
CA VAL A 670 -49.29 2.67 -31.96
C VAL A 670 -48.05 3.59 -32.10
N LEU A 671 -46.94 3.07 -32.65
CA LEU A 671 -45.68 3.82 -32.80
C LEU A 671 -45.69 4.87 -33.94
N GLY A 672 -46.76 4.91 -34.74
CA GLY A 672 -46.92 5.83 -35.87
C GLY A 672 -47.57 7.18 -35.55
N GLU A 673 -48.04 7.39 -34.32
CA GLU A 673 -48.63 8.68 -33.90
C GLU A 673 -47.56 9.77 -33.83
N ARG A 674 -47.84 10.95 -34.40
CA ARG A 674 -46.98 12.13 -34.29
C ARG A 674 -46.97 12.59 -32.83
N VAL A 675 -45.82 12.47 -32.17
CA VAL A 675 -45.57 13.05 -30.85
C VAL A 675 -44.74 14.30 -31.04
N ASP A 676 -45.17 15.42 -30.46
CA ASP A 676 -44.41 16.66 -30.50
C ASP A 676 -43.03 16.44 -29.84
N ASP A 677 -41.99 16.74 -30.61
CA ASP A 677 -40.62 16.59 -30.14
C ASP A 677 -40.30 17.69 -29.12
N HIS A 678 -39.66 17.30 -28.01
CA HIS A 678 -39.29 18.21 -26.94
C HIS A 678 -37.75 18.23 -26.86
N PRO A 679 -37.10 19.39 -26.63
CA PRO A 679 -35.63 19.48 -26.61
C PRO A 679 -35.01 18.52 -25.59
N GLU A 680 -35.64 18.37 -24.42
CA GLU A 680 -35.21 17.46 -23.34
C GLU A 680 -35.54 15.97 -23.58
N ARG A 681 -36.15 15.60 -24.72
CA ARG A 681 -36.63 14.23 -24.97
C ARG A 681 -35.52 13.30 -25.45
N PHE A 682 -35.44 12.08 -24.89
CA PHE A 682 -34.61 11.01 -25.46
C PHE A 682 -35.16 10.55 -26.83
N ASP A 683 -34.32 10.49 -27.86
CA ASP A 683 -34.74 10.30 -29.26
C ASP A 683 -34.48 8.89 -29.85
N LYS A 684 -33.38 8.23 -29.45
CA LYS A 684 -32.97 6.90 -29.95
C LYS A 684 -33.18 5.78 -28.93
N THR A 685 -32.70 5.99 -27.71
CA THR A 685 -32.73 4.97 -26.65
C THR A 685 -33.96 5.17 -25.75
N PRO A 686 -34.82 4.14 -25.52
CA PRO A 686 -36.04 4.28 -24.73
C PRO A 686 -35.74 4.51 -23.24
N GLN A 687 -35.65 5.79 -22.85
CA GLN A 687 -35.30 6.25 -21.51
C GLN A 687 -36.25 7.36 -21.05
N VAL A 688 -36.33 7.55 -19.73
CA VAL A 688 -37.09 8.61 -19.05
C VAL A 688 -36.41 8.96 -17.74
N LEU A 689 -36.47 10.24 -17.35
CA LEU A 689 -36.09 10.74 -16.04
C LEU A 689 -37.33 11.08 -15.21
N CYS A 690 -37.19 11.06 -13.89
CA CYS A 690 -38.14 11.66 -12.96
C CYS A 690 -38.06 13.19 -13.01
N ALA A 691 -39.13 13.85 -12.58
CA ALA A 691 -39.19 15.31 -12.52
C ALA A 691 -38.39 15.87 -11.34
N GLU A 692 -38.28 15.12 -10.25
CA GLU A 692 -37.64 15.53 -9.01
C GLU A 692 -36.12 15.26 -9.05
N GLY A 693 -35.32 16.31 -8.84
CA GLY A 693 -33.88 16.20 -8.62
C GLY A 693 -33.54 16.02 -7.15
N LEU A 694 -32.73 15.02 -6.82
CA LEU A 694 -32.38 14.64 -5.46
C LEU A 694 -30.99 15.17 -5.08
N SER A 695 -30.91 15.86 -3.93
CA SER A 695 -29.68 16.44 -3.37
C SER A 695 -29.45 16.11 -1.88
N GLY A 696 -30.31 15.27 -1.30
CA GLY A 696 -30.23 14.81 0.10
C GLY A 696 -30.12 13.29 0.20
N ARG A 697 -30.47 12.75 1.38
CA ARG A 697 -30.68 11.32 1.57
C ARG A 697 -32.06 10.95 1.06
N SER A 698 -32.14 9.96 0.19
CA SER A 698 -33.40 9.56 -0.44
C SER A 698 -33.42 8.07 -0.71
N TYR A 699 -34.61 7.49 -0.62
CA TYR A 699 -34.86 6.09 -0.87
C TYR A 699 -36.14 5.93 -1.68
N TRP A 700 -36.09 5.13 -2.72
CA TRP A 700 -37.26 4.78 -3.52
C TRP A 700 -37.16 3.35 -4.01
N GLU A 701 -38.30 2.79 -4.39
CA GLU A 701 -38.37 1.42 -4.89
C GLU A 701 -39.02 1.41 -6.27
N ALA A 702 -38.42 0.66 -7.19
CA ALA A 702 -38.91 0.48 -8.55
C ALA A 702 -39.18 -0.99 -8.82
N GLU A 703 -40.41 -1.29 -9.24
CA GLU A 703 -40.85 -2.61 -9.65
C GLU A 703 -40.88 -2.70 -11.17
N TRP A 704 -40.22 -3.70 -11.75
CA TRP A 704 -40.12 -3.87 -13.19
C TRP A 704 -40.75 -5.18 -13.66
N SER A 705 -41.13 -5.23 -14.93
CA SER A 705 -41.76 -6.39 -15.57
C SER A 705 -41.30 -6.52 -17.02
N GLY A 706 -41.38 -7.73 -17.56
CA GLY A 706 -40.94 -8.05 -18.92
C GLY A 706 -39.56 -8.70 -18.95
N LEU A 707 -38.77 -8.39 -19.99
CA LEU A 707 -37.48 -9.05 -20.22
C LEU A 707 -36.32 -8.44 -19.41
N GLY A 708 -36.44 -7.18 -19.04
CA GLY A 708 -35.43 -6.43 -18.33
C GLY A 708 -35.76 -4.94 -18.29
N ALA A 709 -35.12 -4.26 -17.35
CA ALA A 709 -35.18 -2.81 -17.20
C ALA A 709 -33.86 -2.33 -16.61
N SER A 710 -33.45 -1.11 -16.94
CA SER A 710 -32.31 -0.47 -16.30
C SER A 710 -32.84 0.64 -15.38
N ILE A 711 -32.46 0.57 -14.10
CA ILE A 711 -32.87 1.50 -13.05
C ILE A 711 -31.64 2.32 -12.69
N GLY A 712 -31.69 3.62 -12.92
CA GLY A 712 -30.53 4.47 -12.75
C GLY A 712 -30.85 5.83 -12.16
N VAL A 713 -29.79 6.62 -12.03
CA VAL A 713 -29.84 8.05 -11.73
C VAL A 713 -28.87 8.75 -12.68
N ALA A 714 -29.20 9.98 -13.07
CA ALA A 714 -28.35 10.79 -13.94
C ALA A 714 -28.36 12.25 -13.52
N TYR A 715 -27.31 12.98 -13.87
CA TYR A 715 -27.37 14.44 -13.89
C TYR A 715 -28.32 14.92 -14.98
N LYS A 716 -28.88 16.13 -14.78
CA LYS A 716 -29.80 16.72 -15.75
C LYS A 716 -29.14 16.95 -17.10
N SER A 717 -27.84 17.22 -17.08
CA SER A 717 -26.93 17.49 -18.20
C SER A 717 -26.55 16.27 -19.05
N ILE A 718 -27.06 15.06 -18.74
CA ILE A 718 -26.86 13.88 -19.59
C ILE A 718 -27.28 14.16 -21.04
N GLY A 719 -26.50 13.66 -22.01
CA GLY A 719 -26.86 13.69 -23.41
C GLY A 719 -28.20 13.00 -23.65
N ARG A 720 -29.01 13.51 -24.60
CA ARG A 720 -30.35 12.93 -24.85
C ARG A 720 -30.63 12.67 -26.33
N LYS A 721 -29.73 13.10 -27.20
CA LYS A 721 -29.88 13.03 -28.65
C LYS A 721 -28.81 12.15 -29.24
N GLY A 722 -29.16 11.45 -30.32
CA GLY A 722 -28.22 10.60 -31.05
C GLY A 722 -28.02 9.22 -30.42
N ASP A 723 -27.02 8.53 -30.95
CA ASP A 723 -26.84 7.08 -30.86
C ASP A 723 -25.60 6.70 -30.03
N GLY A 724 -24.93 7.71 -29.45
CA GLY A 724 -23.67 7.57 -28.71
C GLY A 724 -23.85 7.14 -27.25
N ASP A 725 -22.73 6.79 -26.62
CA ASP A 725 -22.68 6.35 -25.21
C ASP A 725 -23.02 7.49 -24.22
N ASP A 726 -22.87 8.75 -24.66
CA ASP A 726 -23.18 9.97 -23.90
C ASP A 726 -24.66 10.11 -23.55
N CYS A 727 -25.55 9.41 -24.27
CA CYS A 727 -26.99 9.49 -24.05
C CYS A 727 -27.61 8.30 -23.32
N VAL A 728 -26.84 7.25 -23.00
CA VAL A 728 -27.34 5.99 -22.42
C VAL A 728 -26.94 5.84 -20.96
N PHE A 729 -27.91 5.55 -20.08
CA PHE A 729 -27.64 5.35 -18.66
C PHE A 729 -26.56 4.29 -18.42
N GLY A 730 -25.54 4.67 -17.64
CA GLY A 730 -24.41 3.83 -17.24
C GLY A 730 -23.24 3.80 -18.25
N LEU A 731 -23.42 4.26 -19.49
CA LEU A 731 -22.35 4.26 -20.51
C LEU A 731 -21.53 5.56 -20.53
N ASN A 732 -21.89 6.53 -19.70
CA ASN A 732 -21.20 7.80 -19.50
C ASN A 732 -20.88 8.03 -18.01
N ASP A 733 -20.08 9.06 -17.73
CA ASP A 733 -19.73 9.52 -16.39
C ASP A 733 -20.81 10.38 -15.71
N MET A 734 -21.89 10.69 -16.43
CA MET A 734 -23.03 11.49 -15.95
C MET A 734 -24.18 10.66 -15.39
N SER A 735 -24.07 9.32 -15.40
CA SER A 735 -25.14 8.42 -14.95
C SER A 735 -24.63 7.13 -14.33
N TRP A 736 -25.44 6.57 -13.43
CA TRP A 736 -25.21 5.31 -12.73
C TRP A 736 -26.44 4.45 -12.87
N CYS A 737 -26.26 3.18 -13.19
CA CYS A 737 -27.38 2.33 -13.56
C CYS A 737 -27.22 0.89 -13.05
N LEU A 738 -28.32 0.29 -12.63
CA LEU A 738 -28.46 -1.14 -12.42
C LEU A 738 -29.35 -1.73 -13.52
N GLU A 739 -28.73 -2.47 -14.43
CA GLU A 739 -29.43 -3.27 -15.42
C GLU A 739 -29.97 -4.54 -14.77
N CYS A 740 -31.27 -4.76 -14.89
CA CYS A 740 -31.98 -5.91 -14.36
C CYS A 740 -32.42 -6.80 -15.53
N SER A 741 -32.06 -8.09 -15.50
CA SER A 741 -32.45 -9.06 -16.52
C SER A 741 -33.26 -10.21 -15.93
N ASN A 742 -34.22 -10.71 -16.71
CA ASN A 742 -34.96 -11.93 -16.37
C ASN A 742 -34.10 -13.22 -16.38
N LYS A 743 -32.85 -13.15 -16.87
CA LYS A 743 -31.88 -14.25 -16.89
C LYS A 743 -31.09 -14.44 -15.58
N CYS A 744 -31.64 -13.99 -14.45
CA CYS A 744 -31.02 -14.14 -13.12
C CYS A 744 -29.73 -13.36 -12.89
N SER A 745 -29.55 -12.21 -13.56
CA SER A 745 -28.39 -11.34 -13.36
C SER A 745 -28.77 -9.88 -13.20
N TYR A 746 -28.11 -9.19 -12.27
CA TYR A 746 -28.05 -7.73 -12.28
C TYR A 746 -26.67 -7.32 -12.76
N THR A 747 -26.58 -6.18 -13.44
CA THR A 747 -25.31 -5.60 -13.85
C THR A 747 -25.30 -4.13 -13.47
N ALA A 748 -24.36 -3.73 -12.62
CA ALA A 748 -24.13 -2.32 -12.31
C ALA A 748 -23.26 -1.69 -13.39
N TRP A 749 -23.64 -0.52 -13.89
CA TRP A 749 -23.01 0.20 -14.99
C TRP A 749 -22.73 1.66 -14.60
N HIS A 750 -21.51 2.12 -14.88
CA HIS A 750 -21.11 3.53 -14.82
C HIS A 750 -19.88 3.78 -15.70
N ASN A 751 -19.87 4.87 -16.47
CA ASN A 751 -18.77 5.25 -17.35
C ASN A 751 -18.25 4.08 -18.24
N ASN A 752 -19.20 3.36 -18.83
CA ASN A 752 -18.96 2.20 -19.69
C ASN A 752 -18.19 1.05 -19.00
N LYS A 753 -18.22 1.01 -17.67
CA LYS A 753 -17.68 -0.10 -16.86
C LYS A 753 -18.84 -0.83 -16.20
N SER A 754 -18.81 -2.16 -16.29
CA SER A 754 -19.84 -3.02 -15.74
C SER A 754 -19.33 -3.93 -14.62
N THR A 755 -20.21 -4.26 -13.68
CA THR A 755 -19.98 -5.26 -12.64
C THR A 755 -21.20 -6.19 -12.59
N VAL A 756 -21.01 -7.46 -12.93
CA VAL A 756 -22.07 -8.48 -12.89
C VAL A 756 -22.29 -8.95 -11.46
N ILE A 757 -23.54 -8.96 -11.03
CA ILE A 757 -23.99 -9.29 -9.68
C ILE A 757 -24.87 -10.53 -9.78
N THR A 758 -24.45 -11.59 -9.11
CA THR A 758 -25.16 -12.87 -9.08
C THR A 758 -25.82 -13.03 -7.72
N ILE A 759 -27.15 -13.16 -7.66
CA ILE A 759 -27.89 -13.41 -6.42
C ILE A 759 -28.73 -14.69 -6.48
N PRO A 760 -28.99 -15.36 -5.34
CA PRO A 760 -29.69 -16.65 -5.30
C PRO A 760 -31.18 -16.55 -5.69
N SER A 761 -31.81 -15.40 -5.48
CA SER A 761 -33.23 -15.18 -5.74
C SER A 761 -33.46 -13.80 -6.36
N LEU A 762 -34.00 -13.77 -7.56
CA LEU A 762 -34.38 -12.52 -8.24
C LEU A 762 -35.58 -11.88 -7.53
N SER A 763 -35.50 -10.57 -7.35
CA SER A 763 -36.70 -9.75 -7.13
C SER A 763 -36.92 -8.83 -8.30
N HIS A 764 -38.17 -8.71 -8.72
CA HIS A 764 -38.58 -7.72 -9.71
C HIS A 764 -38.71 -6.32 -9.10
N ARG A 765 -38.39 -6.16 -7.81
CA ARG A 765 -38.42 -4.89 -7.08
C ARG A 765 -37.01 -4.55 -6.60
N VAL A 766 -36.55 -3.37 -6.98
CA VAL A 766 -35.22 -2.83 -6.63
C VAL A 766 -35.41 -1.58 -5.78
N GLY A 767 -34.76 -1.55 -4.63
CA GLY A 767 -34.65 -0.38 -3.78
C GLY A 767 -33.37 0.38 -4.11
N VAL A 768 -33.47 1.69 -4.20
CA VAL A 768 -32.33 2.58 -4.46
C VAL A 768 -32.21 3.54 -3.29
N TYR A 769 -31.00 3.62 -2.73
CA TYR A 769 -30.67 4.57 -1.68
C TYR A 769 -29.59 5.51 -2.17
N LEU A 770 -29.84 6.81 -2.03
CA LEU A 770 -28.90 7.88 -2.31
C LEU A 770 -28.56 8.58 -1.01
N ASP A 771 -27.27 8.70 -0.68
CA ASP A 771 -26.75 9.70 0.26
C ASP A 771 -25.90 10.68 -0.55
N TRP A 772 -26.56 11.71 -1.07
CA TRP A 772 -25.94 12.67 -1.97
C TRP A 772 -24.76 13.41 -1.32
N PRO A 773 -24.86 13.92 -0.07
CA PRO A 773 -23.73 14.57 0.60
C PRO A 773 -22.52 13.67 0.81
N ALA A 774 -22.74 12.37 1.08
CA ALA A 774 -21.67 11.41 1.26
C ALA A 774 -21.14 10.79 -0.05
N GLY A 775 -21.77 11.11 -1.20
CA GLY A 775 -21.40 10.53 -2.49
C GLY A 775 -21.69 9.03 -2.60
N ILE A 776 -22.73 8.52 -1.91
CA ILE A 776 -23.05 7.09 -1.88
C ILE A 776 -24.35 6.84 -2.64
N LEU A 777 -24.33 5.88 -3.57
CA LEU A 777 -25.53 5.38 -4.25
C LEU A 777 -25.56 3.86 -4.17
N SER A 778 -26.53 3.30 -3.45
CA SER A 778 -26.66 1.86 -3.24
C SER A 778 -27.93 1.29 -3.83
N PHE A 779 -27.84 0.09 -4.39
CA PHE A 779 -28.94 -0.69 -4.94
C PHE A 779 -29.20 -1.93 -4.09
N TYR A 780 -30.47 -2.29 -3.93
CA TYR A 780 -30.93 -3.42 -3.13
C TYR A 780 -32.00 -4.21 -3.90
N SER A 781 -31.96 -5.53 -3.80
CA SER A 781 -33.08 -6.40 -4.16
C SER A 781 -34.05 -6.41 -2.99
N VAL A 782 -35.34 -6.19 -3.27
CA VAL A 782 -36.40 -6.10 -2.26
C VAL A 782 -37.26 -7.36 -2.34
N SER A 783 -37.15 -8.26 -1.37
CA SER A 783 -37.96 -9.48 -1.31
C SER A 783 -38.58 -9.65 0.07
N SER A 784 -39.90 -9.87 0.15
CA SER A 784 -40.61 -10.09 1.42
C SER A 784 -40.23 -9.08 2.53
N ASN A 785 -40.15 -7.78 2.18
CA ASN A 785 -39.69 -6.67 3.04
C ASN A 785 -38.25 -6.74 3.57
N THR A 786 -37.43 -7.66 3.07
CA THR A 786 -35.98 -7.68 3.30
C THR A 786 -35.23 -7.01 2.17
N LEU A 787 -34.27 -6.15 2.54
CA LEU A 787 -33.33 -5.53 1.63
C LEU A 787 -32.07 -6.39 1.56
N THR A 788 -31.77 -6.88 0.37
CA THR A 788 -30.50 -7.55 0.06
C THR A 788 -29.67 -6.58 -0.77
N HIS A 789 -28.55 -6.13 -0.23
CA HIS A 789 -27.63 -5.25 -0.94
C HIS A 789 -27.15 -5.91 -2.25
N LEU A 790 -27.12 -5.12 -3.34
CA LEU A 790 -26.68 -5.54 -4.67
C LEU A 790 -25.36 -4.87 -5.05
N HIS A 791 -25.30 -3.54 -4.94
CA HIS A 791 -24.13 -2.77 -5.33
C HIS A 791 -24.14 -1.38 -4.70
N THR A 792 -22.96 -0.77 -4.55
CA THR A 792 -22.83 0.63 -4.15
C THR A 792 -21.80 1.33 -5.04
N PHE A 793 -22.18 2.47 -5.60
CA PHE A 793 -21.26 3.41 -6.19
C PHE A 793 -20.81 4.42 -5.14
N PHE A 794 -19.50 4.70 -5.13
CA PHE A 794 -18.90 5.73 -4.29
C PHE A 794 -18.32 6.82 -5.18
N GLN A 795 -18.74 8.05 -4.92
CA GLN A 795 -18.25 9.24 -5.57
C GLN A 795 -17.66 10.17 -4.51
N LYS A 796 -16.59 10.91 -4.83
CA LYS A 796 -16.01 11.88 -3.88
C LYS A 796 -17.04 12.93 -3.47
N THR A 797 -17.78 13.46 -4.44
CA THR A 797 -18.93 14.35 -4.24
C THR A 797 -19.76 14.35 -5.53
N PHE A 798 -21.09 14.33 -5.42
CA PHE A 798 -21.95 14.63 -6.56
C PHE A 798 -21.98 16.15 -6.78
N VAL A 799 -21.99 16.59 -8.05
CA VAL A 799 -21.85 18.02 -8.39
C VAL A 799 -23.18 18.70 -8.69
N GLU A 800 -24.17 17.93 -9.12
CA GLU A 800 -25.53 18.39 -9.44
C GLU A 800 -26.57 17.47 -8.76
N PRO A 801 -27.82 17.92 -8.61
CA PRO A 801 -28.91 17.03 -8.22
C PRO A 801 -29.03 15.84 -9.17
N LEU A 802 -29.27 14.65 -8.60
CA LEU A 802 -29.45 13.42 -9.36
C LEU A 802 -30.93 13.15 -9.61
N TYR A 803 -31.25 12.84 -10.86
CA TYR A 803 -32.61 12.54 -11.31
C TYR A 803 -32.73 11.02 -11.49
N PRO A 804 -33.59 10.33 -10.73
CA PRO A 804 -33.89 8.93 -10.97
C PRO A 804 -34.41 8.72 -12.40
N GLY A 805 -34.06 7.60 -13.02
CA GLY A 805 -34.39 7.35 -14.41
C GLY A 805 -34.50 5.87 -14.73
N PHE A 806 -35.22 5.58 -15.81
CA PHE A 806 -35.51 4.22 -16.23
C PHE A 806 -35.29 4.03 -17.73
N LYS A 807 -34.69 2.89 -18.08
CA LYS A 807 -34.58 2.39 -19.44
C LYS A 807 -35.36 1.09 -19.56
N ILE A 808 -36.09 0.91 -20.65
CA ILE A 808 -36.86 -0.32 -20.92
C ILE A 808 -36.47 -0.90 -22.28
N ASP A 809 -35.95 -2.12 -22.28
CA ASP A 809 -35.41 -2.75 -23.49
C ASP A 809 -36.48 -3.17 -24.50
N LYS A 810 -36.04 -3.39 -25.74
CA LYS A 810 -36.88 -3.88 -26.85
C LYS A 810 -37.19 -5.36 -26.63
N ALA A 811 -38.46 -5.71 -26.46
CA ALA A 811 -38.87 -7.10 -26.42
C ALA A 811 -39.06 -7.66 -27.85
N LYS A 812 -38.18 -8.58 -28.26
CA LYS A 812 -38.49 -9.59 -29.28
C LYS A 812 -38.09 -10.95 -28.72
N LEU A 813 -39.08 -11.76 -28.34
CA LEU A 813 -38.89 -13.16 -28.01
C LEU A 813 -39.83 -13.97 -28.91
N GLY A 814 -39.29 -14.67 -29.90
CA GLY A 814 -40.06 -15.53 -30.81
C GLY A 814 -41.16 -14.82 -31.63
N GLY A 815 -41.07 -13.51 -31.86
CA GLY A 815 -42.09 -12.75 -32.60
C GLY A 815 -43.27 -12.24 -31.76
N ILE A 816 -43.31 -12.52 -30.45
CA ILE A 816 -44.34 -12.01 -29.53
C ILE A 816 -43.81 -10.77 -28.79
N SER A 817 -44.58 -9.68 -28.82
CA SER A 817 -44.30 -8.46 -28.08
C SER A 817 -44.62 -8.66 -26.59
N VAL A 818 -43.60 -8.69 -25.73
CA VAL A 818 -43.79 -8.72 -24.27
C VAL A 818 -43.94 -7.29 -23.75
N ASN A 819 -45.00 -7.02 -22.98
CA ASN A 819 -45.22 -5.72 -22.36
C ASN A 819 -44.24 -5.53 -21.18
N SER A 820 -43.16 -4.79 -21.42
CA SER A 820 -42.23 -4.37 -20.37
C SER A 820 -42.66 -3.04 -19.75
N SER A 821 -42.60 -2.94 -18.42
CA SER A 821 -42.95 -1.73 -17.68
C SER A 821 -42.15 -1.57 -16.40
N VAL A 822 -41.99 -0.32 -15.94
CA VAL A 822 -41.41 0.02 -14.64
C VAL A 822 -42.40 0.90 -13.87
N LEU A 823 -42.60 0.58 -12.59
CA LEU A 823 -43.47 1.24 -11.65
C LEU A 823 -42.65 1.75 -10.46
N LEU A 824 -42.76 3.05 -10.16
CA LEU A 824 -42.32 3.63 -8.90
C LEU A 824 -43.28 3.20 -7.78
N SER A 825 -42.86 2.24 -6.96
CA SER A 825 -43.64 1.69 -5.85
C SER A 825 -43.79 2.70 -4.72
N GLN A 826 -44.92 2.64 -4.00
CA GLN A 826 -45.02 3.33 -2.71
C GLN A 826 -44.19 2.56 -1.67
N VAL A 827 -43.42 3.31 -0.89
CA VAL A 827 -42.64 2.79 0.22
C VAL A 827 -43.41 3.17 1.49
N GLU A 828 -44.03 2.16 2.10
CA GLU A 828 -44.72 2.28 3.40
C GLU A 828 -43.74 2.16 4.58
#